data_AF-A0A1R4HVE8-F1
#
_entry.id   AF-A0A1R4HVE8-F1
#
_cell.length_a   1.000
_cell.length_b   1.000
_cell.length_c   1.000
_cell.angle_alpha   90.00
_cell.angle_beta   90.00
_cell.angle_gamma   90.00
#
_symmetry.space_group_name_H-M   'P 1'
#
loop_
_entity.id
_entity.type
_entity.pdbx_description
1 polymer ?
#
loop_
_entity_poly.entity_id
_entity_poly.type
_entity_poly.pdbx_seq_one_letter_code
_entity_poly.pdbx_strand_id
1 'polypeptide(L)'
;MSQITTPDTPAALARTLDVFAELGWVAQPADAAAGLPLGTPEQRRIALAGLRTGEWGVFEATSPQSYGWRSWLGADIDAGLLALFAIRLGVTVRRALAVLPGGERLPEVSVVEAVCDRGDAYATEFVTLASTGAGRLWVDATSRFAGITVRLVHRLKLPVPQRLDYLRDWAVYALGSPGNDGWLQPRQRPAIDLTELAPRFTEHATVAVAAGLSVTGPFGQLMHAALERGWLDDNAARELAFAGLDAAQRPGDRKVWTALLTDSLGLTAPDRVAALRDRADALVSAIATGDAALIEAFGPPLIAHGDEQTVADVLQLGLGARTKKARRALLAAAAARPRPAAAAELAPLISTIATGSDAPLARAARTVLTAWGIDSDTTRERGPLGDDTPVRGVWLPTPPLWDVPRFEIGEVSSGALTAAAAALSGAPESSLSDPAAERLLALANRVARTDATAARVALRGVRPQWVPGLRGIAEWVAEQPIPMLDRPPRSDIPGSSATVYQPVPARDAAVLQQLGSVPSLLSTPSWDDLRVDPADLVARLRDYGAAGARAIEADVLLALLRLDLGRVTPEISAELAQNRVPVIGQDGAMLATPAGPAVLRYIADPLQEPDRVLDSQRHWWAPGALTLPASLAEFPPRLRTDTVHSGLSLDAWPGGGDTAGWGIEHSELAGLGRDLGVLVTRSVPLTPGLAVNLLAAQRGFHERAVVDGAQAVRDAWARGILIPGVADPARLDWQETPGKLAAFAAACAELADEGLLAVVWPLLDALVARSLRAPRLLAGTPELVTYLGELLPAVRLAVAAGLAPGHSLALLGTRALAAAPGNSRAVGLARKIVAELPEDTEPAPPATPGTAHESAPRAAVAHLSDAAFEEAWPLRRGGGPAIDDGAAVTARWHDPKASTRFLDIGLAFPAGRLADSSHGDRVFRTRTSWFYDLEHEGQCGMTEGPDTPIQHDARAWLRWDPASAGGAGAMVVAEHRNWLDGTNGPLRRDGAVPPLTAGMVAVMLGSMNHDNGHAFTVREAVRSELFGAATVRLAVARLLQNADYSPVKLVGLIESDPDTLTTLWPALTESVRIAAAATGTPPRWLNRVLDVALGRAEILRAAADRGHLPADAATWPGLSELATRTGSQAAFRKARELRAELDLAVR
;
A
#
# COMPACT_ATOMS: atom_id res chain seq x y z
N MET A 1 7.49 -42.99 13.90
CA MET A 1 8.12 -42.73 15.21
C MET A 1 9.54 -43.23 15.16
N SER A 2 10.46 -42.37 14.74
CA SER A 2 11.90 -42.62 14.79
C SER A 2 12.42 -41.75 15.94
N GLN A 3 13.10 -42.34 16.92
CA GLN A 3 13.80 -41.59 17.96
C GLN A 3 14.87 -40.73 17.27
N ILE A 4 14.59 -39.43 17.14
CA ILE A 4 15.57 -38.46 16.70
C ILE A 4 16.52 -38.25 17.88
N THR A 5 17.72 -38.79 17.77
CA THR A 5 18.83 -38.49 18.69
C THR A 5 19.06 -36.98 18.72
N THR A 6 18.83 -36.37 19.87
CA THR A 6 19.13 -34.95 20.14
C THR A 6 20.64 -34.70 20.01
N PRO A 7 21.07 -33.64 19.31
CA PRO A 7 22.49 -33.30 19.24
C PRO A 7 23.00 -32.76 20.57
N ASP A 8 24.15 -33.27 21.01
CA ASP A 8 24.93 -32.81 22.16
C ASP A 8 25.72 -31.52 21.84
N THR A 9 26.08 -30.75 22.88
CA THR A 9 26.89 -29.54 22.75
C THR A 9 28.19 -29.83 21.98
N PRO A 10 28.53 -29.07 20.92
CA PRO A 10 29.76 -29.29 20.16
C PRO A 10 31.01 -29.25 21.04
N ALA A 11 31.90 -30.22 20.89
CA ALA A 11 33.09 -30.36 21.75
C ALA A 11 34.02 -29.13 21.76
N ALA A 12 34.06 -28.36 20.66
CA ALA A 12 34.80 -27.12 20.60
C ALA A 12 34.15 -26.00 21.42
N LEU A 13 32.81 -25.91 21.42
CA LEU A 13 32.06 -24.97 22.23
C LEU A 13 32.18 -25.32 23.72
N ALA A 14 32.03 -26.60 24.08
CA ALA A 14 32.17 -27.07 25.47
C ALA A 14 33.52 -26.65 26.08
N ARG A 15 34.63 -26.90 25.38
CA ARG A 15 35.97 -26.46 25.83
C ARG A 15 36.10 -24.94 25.94
N THR A 16 35.41 -24.18 25.09
CA THR A 16 35.38 -22.73 25.23
C THR A 16 34.61 -22.31 26.48
N LEU A 17 33.49 -22.94 26.79
CA LEU A 17 32.73 -22.64 28.01
C LEU A 17 33.55 -22.94 29.28
N ASP A 18 34.36 -24.00 29.26
CA ASP A 18 35.31 -24.29 30.35
C ASP A 18 36.35 -23.16 30.53
N VAL A 19 36.96 -22.70 29.43
CA VAL A 19 37.91 -21.57 29.46
C VAL A 19 37.22 -20.27 29.91
N PHE A 20 35.99 -20.02 29.45
CA PHE A 20 35.19 -18.86 29.84
C PHE A 20 34.91 -18.87 31.35
N ALA A 21 34.59 -20.04 31.91
CA ALA A 21 34.41 -20.22 33.35
C ALA A 21 35.73 -20.08 34.13
N GLU A 22 36.83 -20.68 33.66
CA GLU A 22 38.15 -20.60 34.29
C GLU A 22 38.65 -19.15 34.38
N LEU A 23 38.39 -18.34 33.35
CA LEU A 23 38.76 -16.93 33.30
C LEU A 23 37.83 -16.02 34.13
N GLY A 24 36.83 -16.60 34.81
CA GLY A 24 35.95 -15.87 35.73
C GLY A 24 34.88 -15.03 35.04
N TRP A 25 34.51 -15.34 33.79
CA TRP A 25 33.47 -14.60 33.07
C TRP A 25 32.04 -15.01 33.43
N VAL A 26 31.83 -16.18 34.03
CA VAL A 26 30.49 -16.68 34.40
C VAL A 26 29.83 -15.75 35.42
N ALA A 27 28.53 -15.48 35.21
CA ALA A 27 27.70 -14.61 36.06
C ALA A 27 28.24 -13.18 36.32
N GLN A 28 29.18 -12.69 35.50
CA GLN A 28 29.63 -11.31 35.57
C GLN A 28 28.63 -10.36 34.88
N PRO A 29 28.50 -9.11 35.35
CA PRO A 29 27.72 -8.10 34.63
C PRO A 29 28.46 -7.66 33.36
N ALA A 30 27.72 -7.24 32.34
CA ALA A 30 28.27 -6.89 31.02
C ALA A 30 29.19 -5.65 31.02
N ASP A 31 29.08 -4.76 32.01
CA ASP A 31 29.95 -3.60 32.18
C ASP A 31 31.34 -3.98 32.73
N ALA A 32 31.47 -5.11 33.43
CA ALA A 32 32.76 -5.64 33.86
C ALA A 32 33.58 -6.25 32.70
N ALA A 33 32.95 -6.51 31.55
CA ALA A 33 33.54 -7.25 30.43
C ALA A 33 34.86 -6.67 29.92
N ALA A 34 35.05 -5.35 29.95
CA ALA A 34 36.29 -4.70 29.51
C ALA A 34 37.49 -5.00 30.44
N GLY A 35 37.24 -5.21 31.74
CA GLY A 35 38.27 -5.49 32.74
C GLY A 35 38.65 -6.96 32.89
N LEU A 36 37.84 -7.88 32.37
CA LEU A 36 38.05 -9.32 32.54
C LEU A 36 39.21 -9.86 31.68
N PRO A 37 39.96 -10.88 32.18
CA PRO A 37 41.10 -11.44 31.47
C PRO A 37 40.67 -12.26 30.25
N LEU A 38 41.46 -12.19 29.18
CA LEU A 38 41.30 -13.06 28.00
C LEU A 38 42.10 -14.37 28.08
N GLY A 39 42.87 -14.55 29.16
CA GLY A 39 43.71 -15.73 29.37
C GLY A 39 45.02 -15.73 28.58
N THR A 40 45.75 -16.83 28.75
CA THR A 40 47.02 -17.13 28.08
C THR A 40 46.82 -17.31 26.55
N PRO A 41 47.89 -17.23 25.74
CA PRO A 41 47.79 -17.45 24.29
C PRO A 41 47.10 -18.78 23.91
N GLU A 42 47.33 -19.84 24.70
CA GLU A 42 46.73 -21.15 24.47
C GLU A 42 45.23 -21.17 24.81
N GLN A 43 44.83 -20.60 25.95
CA GLN A 43 43.42 -20.43 26.30
C GLN A 43 42.68 -19.60 25.26
N ARG A 44 43.28 -18.50 24.76
CA ARG A 44 42.70 -17.68 23.68
C ARG A 44 42.49 -18.47 22.39
N ARG A 45 43.46 -19.30 22.01
CA ARG A 45 43.38 -20.16 20.81
C ARG A 45 42.26 -21.18 20.94
N ILE A 46 42.12 -21.83 22.10
CA ILE A 46 41.06 -22.78 22.40
C ILE A 46 39.69 -22.10 22.36
N ALA A 47 39.54 -20.99 23.09
CA ALA A 47 38.29 -20.26 23.17
C ALA A 47 37.83 -19.74 21.79
N LEU A 48 38.73 -19.12 21.02
CA LEU A 48 38.43 -18.60 19.70
C LEU A 48 38.01 -19.71 18.71
N ALA A 49 38.59 -20.91 18.81
CA ALA A 49 38.23 -22.03 17.95
C ALA A 49 36.75 -22.45 18.10
N GLY A 50 36.19 -22.38 19.32
CA GLY A 50 34.77 -22.66 19.57
C GLY A 50 33.83 -21.48 19.29
N LEU A 51 34.33 -20.24 19.26
CA LEU A 51 33.50 -19.04 19.08
C LEU A 51 33.45 -18.50 17.65
N ARG A 52 34.45 -18.82 16.82
CA ARG A 52 34.56 -18.30 15.45
C ARG A 52 33.45 -18.76 14.50
N THR A 53 32.80 -19.90 14.77
CA THR A 53 31.78 -20.54 13.93
C THR A 53 30.81 -21.38 14.75
N GLY A 54 29.65 -21.74 14.21
CA GLY A 54 28.68 -22.66 14.83
C GLY A 54 27.60 -21.95 15.66
N GLU A 55 26.52 -22.66 15.99
CA GLU A 55 25.44 -22.15 16.84
C GLU A 55 25.74 -22.36 18.33
N TRP A 56 25.07 -21.58 19.19
CA TRP A 56 25.13 -21.73 20.65
C TRP A 56 23.94 -22.48 21.23
N GLY A 57 23.20 -23.17 20.38
CA GLY A 57 22.00 -23.91 20.70
C GLY A 57 21.43 -24.58 19.45
N VAL A 58 20.25 -25.16 19.60
CA VAL A 58 19.51 -25.84 18.53
C VAL A 58 18.03 -25.52 18.63
N PHE A 59 17.35 -25.39 17.50
CA PHE A 59 15.89 -25.29 17.44
C PHE A 59 15.30 -26.70 17.34
N GLU A 60 14.55 -27.13 18.35
CA GLU A 60 14.01 -28.48 18.45
C GLU A 60 12.57 -28.47 19.01
N ALA A 61 11.86 -29.60 18.93
CA ALA A 61 10.53 -29.72 19.51
C ALA A 61 10.63 -29.61 21.04
N THR A 62 10.13 -28.51 21.61
CA THR A 62 10.07 -28.32 23.07
C THR A 62 8.89 -29.08 23.68
N SER A 63 7.87 -29.42 22.86
CA SER A 63 6.77 -30.31 23.21
C SER A 63 6.19 -30.97 21.94
N PRO A 64 5.27 -31.94 22.04
CA PRO A 64 4.59 -32.53 20.88
C PRO A 64 3.81 -31.53 20.00
N GLN A 65 3.59 -30.30 20.48
CA GLN A 65 2.78 -29.26 19.82
C GLN A 65 3.55 -27.94 19.63
N SER A 66 4.83 -27.87 20.04
CA SER A 66 5.61 -26.64 20.00
C SER A 66 7.08 -26.89 19.72
N TYR A 67 7.68 -26.02 18.92
CA TYR A 67 9.11 -25.97 18.65
C TYR A 67 9.71 -24.73 19.30
N GLY A 68 10.93 -24.86 19.84
CA GLY A 68 11.62 -23.77 20.51
C GLY A 68 13.13 -23.93 20.49
N TRP A 69 13.82 -22.85 20.86
CA TRP A 69 15.28 -22.82 20.92
C TRP A 69 15.79 -23.39 22.25
N ARG A 70 16.59 -24.46 22.20
CA ARG A 70 17.36 -24.98 23.34
C ARG A 70 18.79 -24.44 23.29
N SER A 71 19.19 -23.70 24.32
CA SER A 71 20.56 -23.21 24.48
C SER A 71 21.52 -24.33 24.90
N TRP A 72 22.75 -24.32 24.37
CA TRP A 72 23.85 -25.19 24.81
C TRP A 72 24.76 -24.54 25.86
N LEU A 73 24.53 -23.26 26.19
CA LEU A 73 25.40 -22.47 27.06
C LEU A 73 25.27 -22.84 28.56
N GLY A 74 24.21 -23.57 28.96
CA GLY A 74 23.87 -23.77 30.37
C GLY A 74 23.14 -22.57 30.97
N ALA A 75 22.56 -22.73 32.16
CA ALA A 75 21.75 -21.70 32.80
C ALA A 75 22.57 -20.50 33.32
N ASP A 76 23.86 -20.71 33.61
CA ASP A 76 24.72 -19.72 34.26
C ASP A 76 25.54 -18.85 33.29
N ILE A 77 25.44 -19.11 31.98
CA ILE A 77 26.22 -18.42 30.94
C ILE A 77 25.30 -17.53 30.10
N ASP A 78 25.48 -16.22 30.25
CA ASP A 78 24.79 -15.23 29.43
C ASP A 78 25.41 -15.16 28.02
N ALA A 79 24.56 -15.29 26.99
CA ALA A 79 24.99 -15.25 25.60
C ALA A 79 25.55 -13.88 25.18
N GLY A 80 25.01 -12.78 25.72
CA GLY A 80 25.52 -11.44 25.44
C GLY A 80 26.93 -11.24 26.00
N LEU A 81 27.18 -11.72 27.21
CA LEU A 81 28.50 -11.69 27.83
C LEU A 81 29.51 -12.56 27.08
N LEU A 82 29.09 -13.76 26.63
CA LEU A 82 29.92 -14.61 25.77
C LEU A 82 30.22 -13.94 24.41
N ALA A 83 29.30 -13.15 23.87
CA ALA A 83 29.52 -12.36 22.66
C ALA A 83 30.56 -11.25 22.86
N LEU A 84 30.54 -10.54 24.00
CA LEU A 84 31.58 -9.57 24.35
C LEU A 84 32.96 -10.22 24.46
N PHE A 85 33.04 -11.39 25.11
CA PHE A 85 34.27 -12.18 25.17
C PHE A 85 34.76 -12.58 23.77
N ALA A 86 33.86 -13.07 22.91
CA ALA A 86 34.18 -13.43 21.53
C ALA A 86 34.73 -12.25 20.73
N ILE A 87 34.11 -11.07 20.84
CA ILE A 87 34.57 -9.83 20.18
C ILE A 87 35.99 -9.49 20.64
N ARG A 88 36.24 -9.45 21.95
CA ARG A 88 37.55 -9.13 22.52
C ARG A 88 38.63 -10.15 22.15
N LEU A 89 38.28 -11.44 22.02
CA LEU A 89 39.17 -12.49 21.53
C LEU A 89 39.53 -12.40 20.05
N GLY A 90 38.74 -11.66 19.26
CA GLY A 90 39.04 -11.40 17.85
C GLY A 90 38.29 -12.28 16.86
N VAL A 91 37.02 -12.59 17.11
CA VAL A 91 36.13 -13.07 16.04
C VAL A 91 35.96 -12.00 14.94
N THR A 92 35.51 -12.40 13.76
CA THR A 92 35.23 -11.46 12.66
C THR A 92 33.99 -10.62 12.95
N VAL A 93 33.88 -9.46 12.30
CA VAL A 93 32.69 -8.59 12.43
C VAL A 93 31.40 -9.33 12.08
N ARG A 94 31.40 -10.11 10.98
CA ARG A 94 30.22 -10.93 10.58
C ARG A 94 29.79 -11.87 11.69
N ARG A 95 30.76 -12.49 12.38
CA ARG A 95 30.47 -13.37 13.51
C ARG A 95 29.94 -12.60 14.70
N ALA A 96 30.56 -11.46 15.04
CA ALA A 96 30.08 -10.59 16.12
C ALA A 96 28.62 -10.19 15.92
N LEU A 97 28.24 -9.73 14.73
CA LEU A 97 26.86 -9.35 14.40
C LEU A 97 25.87 -10.51 14.48
N ALA A 98 26.31 -11.73 14.19
CA ALA A 98 25.46 -12.93 14.29
C ALA A 98 25.17 -13.33 15.74
N VAL A 99 26.16 -13.20 16.63
CA VAL A 99 26.05 -13.69 18.03
C VAL A 99 25.64 -12.62 19.04
N LEU A 100 25.82 -11.33 18.72
CA LEU A 100 25.37 -10.24 19.60
C LEU A 100 23.85 -10.29 19.75
N PRO A 101 23.29 -10.37 20.97
CA PRO A 101 21.84 -10.35 21.15
C PRO A 101 21.25 -9.00 20.70
N GLY A 102 20.00 -9.00 20.22
CA GLY A 102 19.24 -7.77 19.99
C GLY A 102 18.48 -7.32 21.24
N GLY A 103 18.34 -6.02 21.46
CA GLY A 103 17.50 -5.44 22.52
C GLY A 103 18.15 -5.38 23.90
N GLU A 104 17.33 -5.40 24.96
CA GLU A 104 17.66 -5.11 26.38
C GLU A 104 18.66 -6.05 27.04
N ARG A 105 19.01 -7.18 26.41
CA ARG A 105 19.85 -8.23 27.03
C ARG A 105 21.30 -7.82 27.21
N LEU A 106 21.80 -6.83 26.47
CA LEU A 106 23.19 -6.40 26.54
C LEU A 106 23.28 -4.87 26.45
N PRO A 107 23.93 -4.19 27.43
CA PRO A 107 24.14 -2.75 27.35
C PRO A 107 24.94 -2.37 26.10
N GLU A 108 24.40 -1.44 25.30
CA GLU A 108 25.05 -0.99 24.06
C GLU A 108 26.46 -0.43 24.31
N VAL A 109 26.67 0.22 25.46
CA VAL A 109 27.97 0.81 25.85
C VAL A 109 29.05 -0.27 25.95
N SER A 110 28.75 -1.44 26.54
CA SER A 110 29.69 -2.55 26.65
C SER A 110 30.10 -3.10 25.27
N VAL A 111 29.17 -3.11 24.31
CA VAL A 111 29.48 -3.51 22.93
C VAL A 111 30.36 -2.48 22.24
N VAL A 112 30.04 -1.19 22.40
CA VAL A 112 30.86 -0.09 21.86
C VAL A 112 32.30 -0.20 22.38
N GLU A 113 32.49 -0.44 23.68
CA GLU A 113 33.82 -0.61 24.28
C GLU A 113 34.56 -1.83 23.72
N ALA A 114 33.89 -2.99 23.65
CA ALA A 114 34.50 -4.20 23.09
C ALA A 114 34.87 -4.03 21.60
N VAL A 115 34.11 -3.27 20.82
CA VAL A 115 34.42 -2.96 19.42
C VAL A 115 35.57 -1.95 19.33
N CYS A 116 35.61 -0.93 20.19
CA CYS A 116 36.71 0.04 20.25
C CYS A 116 38.05 -0.63 20.61
N ASP A 117 38.06 -1.60 21.54
CA ASP A 117 39.25 -2.40 21.90
C ASP A 117 39.88 -3.11 20.69
N ARG A 118 39.12 -3.34 19.62
CA ARG A 118 39.57 -3.98 18.39
C ARG A 118 40.17 -3.01 17.37
N GLY A 119 40.07 -1.70 17.61
CA GLY A 119 40.61 -0.64 16.78
C GLY A 119 39.70 -0.18 15.64
N ASP A 120 40.04 0.97 15.07
CA ASP A 120 39.22 1.73 14.12
C ASP A 120 38.85 0.95 12.85
N ALA A 121 39.74 0.08 12.35
CA ALA A 121 39.46 -0.75 11.18
C ALA A 121 38.32 -1.74 11.45
N TYR A 122 38.32 -2.39 12.61
CA TYR A 122 37.27 -3.31 13.02
C TYR A 122 35.95 -2.57 13.28
N ALA A 123 36.01 -1.40 13.93
CA ALA A 123 34.83 -0.56 14.15
C ALA A 123 34.21 -0.04 12.83
N THR A 124 35.03 0.33 11.86
CA THR A 124 34.58 0.79 10.53
C THR A 124 33.87 -0.34 9.78
N GLU A 125 34.44 -1.55 9.78
CA GLU A 125 33.80 -2.72 9.19
C GLU A 125 32.50 -3.09 9.94
N PHE A 126 32.49 -2.97 11.27
CA PHE A 126 31.30 -3.17 12.11
C PHE A 126 30.17 -2.22 11.72
N VAL A 127 30.43 -0.90 11.68
CA VAL A 127 29.43 0.10 11.25
C VAL A 127 28.91 -0.22 9.84
N THR A 128 29.80 -0.57 8.92
CA THR A 128 29.45 -0.86 7.53
C THR A 128 28.52 -2.06 7.37
N LEU A 129 28.77 -3.14 8.12
CA LEU A 129 27.99 -4.39 8.05
C LEU A 129 26.74 -4.37 8.94
N ALA A 130 26.76 -3.61 10.04
CA ALA A 130 25.61 -3.45 10.93
C ALA A 130 24.51 -2.56 10.33
N SER A 131 24.88 -1.61 9.46
CA SER A 131 23.97 -0.64 8.84
C SER A 131 23.18 -1.21 7.64
N THR A 132 22.44 -2.31 7.85
CA THR A 132 21.72 -3.06 6.80
C THR A 132 20.19 -3.02 6.92
N GLY A 133 19.66 -2.17 7.80
CA GLY A 133 18.21 -2.02 8.01
C GLY A 133 17.54 -3.21 8.71
N ALA A 134 18.27 -4.26 9.03
CA ALA A 134 17.74 -5.44 9.71
C ALA A 134 17.24 -5.12 11.12
N GLY A 135 16.10 -5.70 11.49
CA GLY A 135 15.50 -5.56 12.81
C GLY A 135 14.76 -4.24 13.07
N ARG A 136 14.49 -3.45 12.03
CA ARG A 136 13.55 -2.31 12.12
C ARG A 136 12.11 -2.82 12.22
N LEU A 137 11.29 -2.16 13.04
CA LEU A 137 9.85 -2.43 13.10
C LEU A 137 9.09 -1.82 11.90
N TRP A 138 9.57 -0.69 11.37
CA TRP A 138 9.13 -0.06 10.12
C TRP A 138 10.24 0.87 9.60
N VAL A 139 10.04 1.46 8.42
CA VAL A 139 11.08 2.17 7.65
C VAL A 139 11.84 3.24 8.44
N ASP A 140 11.15 3.99 9.31
CA ASP A 140 11.72 5.10 10.09
C ASP A 140 12.11 4.74 11.54
N ALA A 141 11.84 3.51 12.00
CA ALA A 141 12.27 3.05 13.33
C ALA A 141 13.74 2.65 13.32
N THR A 142 14.44 2.74 14.45
CA THR A 142 15.85 2.33 14.62
C THR A 142 16.11 0.87 14.21
N SER A 143 17.25 0.60 13.58
CA SER A 143 17.71 -0.76 13.29
C SER A 143 18.18 -1.51 14.55
N ARG A 144 18.47 -2.82 14.42
CA ARG A 144 18.95 -3.67 15.53
C ARG A 144 20.16 -3.09 16.29
N PHE A 145 21.10 -2.47 15.58
CA PHE A 145 22.38 -1.99 16.13
C PHE A 145 22.54 -0.46 16.08
N ALA A 146 21.44 0.26 15.86
CA ALA A 146 21.42 1.70 15.65
C ALA A 146 22.25 2.47 16.69
N GLY A 147 21.95 2.33 17.99
CA GLY A 147 22.64 3.07 19.06
C GLY A 147 24.13 2.77 19.14
N ILE A 148 24.53 1.51 18.91
CA ILE A 148 25.93 1.08 18.87
C ILE A 148 26.65 1.77 17.70
N THR A 149 26.06 1.71 16.49
CA THR A 149 26.69 2.29 15.29
C THR A 149 26.82 3.81 15.35
N VAL A 150 25.80 4.52 15.86
CA VAL A 150 25.84 5.98 16.02
C VAL A 150 26.92 6.37 17.04
N ARG A 151 26.99 5.69 18.20
CA ARG A 151 28.06 5.91 19.19
C ARG A 151 29.45 5.65 18.62
N LEU A 152 29.65 4.58 17.84
CA LEU A 152 30.95 4.29 17.23
C LEU A 152 31.39 5.39 16.24
N VAL A 153 30.48 5.87 15.38
CA VAL A 153 30.81 6.93 14.41
C VAL A 153 31.18 8.24 15.11
N HIS A 154 30.47 8.61 16.18
CA HIS A 154 30.76 9.82 16.93
C HIS A 154 32.01 9.69 17.81
N ARG A 155 32.11 8.63 18.62
CA ARG A 155 33.22 8.40 19.57
C ARG A 155 34.57 8.24 18.88
N LEU A 156 34.62 7.50 17.77
CA LEU A 156 35.86 7.25 17.02
C LEU A 156 36.09 8.27 15.88
N LYS A 157 35.21 9.26 15.72
CA LYS A 157 35.25 10.26 14.65
C LYS A 157 35.38 9.63 13.25
N LEU A 158 34.67 8.52 13.02
CA LEU A 158 34.68 7.83 11.73
C LEU A 158 34.02 8.70 10.64
N PRO A 159 34.34 8.50 9.35
CA PRO A 159 33.60 9.12 8.26
C PRO A 159 32.12 8.79 8.33
N VAL A 160 31.24 9.77 8.05
CA VAL A 160 29.78 9.55 8.07
C VAL A 160 29.39 8.53 7.00
N PRO A 161 28.79 7.38 7.38
CA PRO A 161 28.29 6.41 6.41
C PRO A 161 27.20 7.01 5.50
N GLN A 162 27.36 6.85 4.18
CA GLN A 162 26.37 7.31 3.19
C GLN A 162 25.15 6.37 3.06
N ARG A 163 25.13 5.25 3.79
CA ARG A 163 24.02 4.30 3.73
C ARG A 163 22.78 4.90 4.40
N LEU A 164 21.66 4.89 3.70
CA LEU A 164 20.39 5.42 4.21
C LEU A 164 19.98 4.82 5.56
N ASP A 165 20.28 3.54 5.82
CA ASP A 165 19.95 2.92 7.10
C ASP A 165 20.71 3.53 8.28
N TYR A 166 22.00 3.80 8.13
CA TYR A 166 22.75 4.50 9.17
C TYR A 166 22.18 5.90 9.39
N LEU A 167 21.91 6.64 8.31
CA LEU A 167 21.44 8.02 8.37
C LEU A 167 20.06 8.12 9.02
N ARG A 168 19.17 7.13 8.80
CA ARG A 168 17.90 6.99 9.52
C ARG A 168 18.13 6.78 11.01
N ASP A 169 19.01 5.85 11.38
CA ASP A 169 19.34 5.58 12.78
C ASP A 169 19.88 6.82 13.48
N TRP A 170 20.86 7.49 12.85
CA TRP A 170 21.40 8.75 13.33
C TRP A 170 20.32 9.82 13.49
N ALA A 171 19.45 10.02 12.49
CA ALA A 171 18.39 11.02 12.55
C ALA A 171 17.45 10.79 13.74
N VAL A 172 17.12 9.52 14.01
CA VAL A 172 16.28 9.13 15.14
C VAL A 172 16.96 9.47 16.48
N TYR A 173 18.22 9.05 16.68
CA TYR A 173 18.95 9.36 17.90
C TYR A 173 19.24 10.86 18.09
N ALA A 174 19.54 11.58 17.02
CA ALA A 174 19.76 13.02 17.04
C ALA A 174 18.47 13.82 17.31
N LEU A 175 17.30 13.32 16.89
CA LEU A 175 16.02 13.94 17.21
C LEU A 175 15.75 13.91 18.72
N GLY A 176 16.04 12.80 19.40
CA GLY A 176 15.92 12.67 20.85
C GLY A 176 14.48 12.75 21.39
N SER A 177 14.32 12.61 22.70
CA SER A 177 13.02 12.68 23.39
C SER A 177 12.47 14.13 23.45
N PRO A 178 11.14 14.36 23.34
CA PRO A 178 10.07 13.37 23.15
C PRO A 178 9.85 12.95 21.68
N GLY A 179 10.53 13.59 20.71
CA GLY A 179 10.32 13.36 19.27
C GLY A 179 10.63 11.93 18.80
N ASN A 180 11.38 11.17 19.59
CA ASN A 180 11.78 9.79 19.33
C ASN A 180 11.13 8.76 20.30
N ASP A 181 10.17 9.16 21.14
CA ASP A 181 9.66 8.26 22.17
C ASP A 181 8.85 7.07 21.60
N GLY A 182 9.30 5.86 21.97
CA GLY A 182 8.53 4.62 21.90
C GLY A 182 8.48 3.92 20.56
N TRP A 183 8.00 4.62 19.54
CA TRP A 183 7.75 4.03 18.23
C TRP A 183 9.06 4.04 17.41
N LEU A 184 9.74 5.19 17.32
CA LEU A 184 10.96 5.32 16.49
C LEU A 184 12.18 4.65 17.13
N GLN A 185 12.37 4.82 18.44
CA GLN A 185 13.36 4.11 19.23
C GLN A 185 12.65 3.29 20.31
N PRO A 186 12.95 1.97 20.43
CA PRO A 186 12.48 1.18 21.55
C PRO A 186 12.85 1.87 22.87
N ARG A 187 11.87 2.09 23.74
CA ARG A 187 12.01 2.88 24.98
C ARG A 187 13.13 2.40 25.89
N GLN A 188 13.46 1.13 25.77
CA GLN A 188 14.43 0.45 26.63
C GLN A 188 15.87 0.61 26.12
N ARG A 189 16.08 1.23 24.95
CA ARG A 189 17.41 1.63 24.50
C ARG A 189 17.78 2.99 25.07
N PRO A 190 18.99 3.14 25.63
CA PRO A 190 19.42 4.41 26.19
C PRO A 190 19.55 5.48 25.10
N ALA A 191 19.14 6.71 25.42
CA ALA A 191 19.42 7.87 24.57
C ALA A 191 20.94 8.08 24.42
N ILE A 192 21.34 8.72 23.32
CA ILE A 192 22.70 9.24 23.15
C ILE A 192 22.69 10.69 23.64
N ASP A 193 23.73 11.08 24.36
CA ASP A 193 23.87 12.47 24.81
C ASP A 193 23.91 13.37 23.58
N LEU A 194 22.97 14.31 23.51
CA LEU A 194 22.86 15.22 22.37
C LEU A 194 24.12 16.10 22.23
N THR A 195 24.88 16.32 23.30
CA THR A 195 26.18 17.02 23.27
C THR A 195 27.27 16.22 22.53
N GLU A 196 27.14 14.90 22.44
CA GLU A 196 28.01 14.02 21.63
C GLU A 196 27.68 14.13 20.13
N LEU A 197 26.40 14.37 19.81
CA LEU A 197 25.90 14.42 18.44
C LEU A 197 26.03 15.81 17.80
N ALA A 198 25.78 16.87 18.57
CA ALA A 198 25.73 18.25 18.10
C ALA A 198 26.94 18.70 17.27
N PRO A 199 28.21 18.43 17.67
CA PRO A 199 29.38 18.98 16.97
C PRO A 199 29.55 18.51 15.52
N ARG A 200 28.94 17.37 15.15
CA ARG A 200 29.02 16.79 13.81
C ARG A 200 27.66 16.81 13.09
N PHE A 201 26.70 17.59 13.59
CA PHE A 201 25.35 17.65 13.02
C PHE A 201 25.38 18.10 11.55
N THR A 202 26.04 19.22 11.23
CA THR A 202 26.09 19.78 9.86
C THR A 202 26.73 18.81 8.86
N GLU A 203 27.77 18.08 9.28
CA GLU A 203 28.41 17.04 8.46
C GLU A 203 27.41 15.91 8.12
N HIS A 204 26.69 15.41 9.12
CA HIS A 204 25.70 14.35 8.93
C HIS A 204 24.49 14.81 8.12
N ALA A 205 23.98 16.02 8.39
CA ALA A 205 22.85 16.60 7.65
C ALA A 205 23.19 16.78 6.17
N THR A 206 24.42 17.20 5.85
CA THR A 206 24.90 17.32 4.47
C THR A 206 24.91 15.97 3.75
N VAL A 207 25.43 14.93 4.41
CA VAL A 207 25.44 13.57 3.85
C VAL A 207 24.01 13.02 3.71
N ALA A 208 23.13 13.30 4.67
CA ALA A 208 21.73 12.87 4.66
C ALA A 208 20.95 13.48 3.49
N VAL A 209 21.11 14.79 3.25
CA VAL A 209 20.49 15.48 2.11
C VAL A 209 21.05 14.93 0.79
N ALA A 210 22.37 14.81 0.67
CA ALA A 210 23.01 14.29 -0.55
C ALA A 210 22.63 12.83 -0.86
N ALA A 211 22.39 12.01 0.16
CA ALA A 211 21.94 10.64 0.01
C ALA A 211 20.43 10.52 -0.30
N GLY A 212 19.68 11.62 -0.26
CA GLY A 212 18.23 11.63 -0.48
C GLY A 212 17.43 11.02 0.67
N LEU A 213 17.87 11.21 1.92
CA LEU A 213 17.12 10.76 3.09
C LEU A 213 15.75 11.48 3.14
N SER A 214 14.67 10.71 3.24
CA SER A 214 13.31 11.27 3.28
C SER A 214 13.11 12.17 4.50
N VAL A 215 12.41 13.28 4.28
CA VAL A 215 12.11 14.29 5.31
C VAL A 215 10.68 14.22 5.82
N THR A 216 9.84 13.34 5.27
CA THR A 216 8.52 13.06 5.87
C THR A 216 8.62 12.26 7.18
N GLY A 217 9.81 11.74 7.50
CA GLY A 217 10.13 11.02 8.73
C GLY A 217 10.90 11.86 9.76
N PRO A 218 11.63 11.20 10.68
CA PRO A 218 12.34 11.84 11.80
C PRO A 218 13.36 12.91 11.37
N PHE A 219 13.96 12.75 10.19
CA PHE A 219 14.96 13.68 9.68
C PHE A 219 14.37 15.08 9.42
N GLY A 220 13.15 15.19 8.89
CA GLY A 220 12.51 16.50 8.69
C GLY A 220 12.24 17.21 10.01
N GLN A 221 11.73 16.49 11.01
CA GLN A 221 11.52 17.02 12.37
C GLN A 221 12.84 17.45 13.00
N LEU A 222 13.91 16.67 12.79
CA LEU A 222 15.25 16.97 13.29
C LEU A 222 15.80 18.27 12.69
N MET A 223 15.55 18.57 11.41
CA MET A 223 15.99 19.83 10.80
C MET A 223 15.38 21.05 11.52
N HIS A 224 14.10 21.00 11.88
CA HIS A 224 13.46 22.04 12.68
C HIS A 224 14.04 22.12 14.09
N ALA A 225 14.17 20.97 14.77
CA ALA A 225 14.73 20.92 16.11
C ALA A 225 16.19 21.39 16.16
N ALA A 226 16.98 21.14 15.11
CA ALA A 226 18.37 21.55 15.02
C ALA A 226 18.53 23.08 14.92
N LEU A 227 17.60 23.77 14.24
CA LEU A 227 17.53 25.23 14.24
C LEU A 227 17.22 25.78 15.64
N GLU A 228 16.21 25.23 16.30
CA GLU A 228 15.83 25.64 17.68
C GLU A 228 16.96 25.40 18.69
N ARG A 229 17.73 24.33 18.51
CA ARG A 229 18.89 23.97 19.35
C ARG A 229 20.16 24.74 19.00
N GLY A 230 20.18 25.51 17.91
CA GLY A 230 21.37 26.20 17.42
C GLY A 230 22.48 25.29 16.88
N TRP A 231 22.14 24.06 16.45
CA TRP A 231 23.07 23.12 15.82
C TRP A 231 23.33 23.42 14.35
N LEU A 232 22.40 24.17 13.75
CA LEU A 232 22.43 24.59 12.37
C LEU A 232 22.12 26.07 12.33
N ASP A 233 22.96 26.86 11.65
CA ASP A 233 22.69 28.27 11.42
C ASP A 233 21.73 28.48 10.23
N ASP A 234 21.08 29.65 10.18
CA ASP A 234 20.12 30.04 9.15
C ASP A 234 20.65 29.92 7.71
N ASN A 235 21.94 30.15 7.46
CA ASN A 235 22.51 30.08 6.11
C ASN A 235 22.70 28.61 5.71
N ALA A 236 23.35 27.82 6.56
CA ALA A 236 23.55 26.38 6.33
C ALA A 236 22.22 25.63 6.19
N ALA A 237 21.22 25.99 6.99
CA ALA A 237 19.87 25.44 6.89
C ALA A 237 19.20 25.74 5.56
N ARG A 238 19.33 26.96 5.04
CA ARG A 238 18.81 27.33 3.72
C ARG A 238 19.50 26.56 2.61
N GLU A 239 20.82 26.48 2.61
CA GLU A 239 21.56 25.72 1.59
C GLU A 239 21.15 24.25 1.57
N LEU A 240 21.04 23.61 2.76
CA LEU A 240 20.57 22.23 2.87
C LEU A 240 19.11 22.08 2.42
N ALA A 241 18.23 23.01 2.76
CA ALA A 241 16.83 22.96 2.38
C ALA A 241 16.65 23.14 0.86
N PHE A 242 17.44 24.00 0.21
CA PHE A 242 17.43 24.13 -1.25
C PHE A 242 17.99 22.89 -1.95
N ALA A 243 19.11 22.35 -1.47
CA ALA A 243 19.66 21.10 -2.00
C ALA A 243 18.68 19.93 -1.81
N GLY A 244 18.01 19.87 -0.67
CA GLY A 244 16.99 18.87 -0.38
C GLY A 244 15.74 19.04 -1.25
N LEU A 245 15.30 20.27 -1.49
CA LEU A 245 14.16 20.57 -2.35
C LEU A 245 14.43 20.20 -3.82
N ASP A 246 15.64 20.49 -4.31
CA ASP A 246 16.08 20.16 -5.68
C ASP A 246 16.17 18.64 -5.89
N ALA A 247 16.68 17.91 -4.89
CA ALA A 247 16.75 16.44 -4.93
C ALA A 247 15.40 15.74 -4.73
N ALA A 248 14.38 16.42 -4.20
CA ALA A 248 13.13 15.81 -3.75
C ALA A 248 12.24 15.31 -4.89
N GLN A 249 12.13 13.98 -5.00
CA GLN A 249 11.27 13.32 -5.99
C GLN A 249 9.81 13.22 -5.54
N ARG A 250 9.54 13.17 -4.23
CA ARG A 250 8.20 12.94 -3.67
C ARG A 250 7.50 14.27 -3.32
N PRO A 251 6.19 14.43 -3.61
CA PRO A 251 5.42 15.60 -3.17
C PRO A 251 5.47 15.85 -1.65
N GLY A 252 5.46 14.77 -0.86
CA GLY A 252 5.56 14.86 0.59
C GLY A 252 6.88 15.49 1.08
N ASP A 253 8.01 15.12 0.46
CA ASP A 253 9.31 15.68 0.82
C ASP A 253 9.39 17.17 0.40
N ARG A 254 8.92 17.51 -0.81
CA ARG A 254 8.85 18.91 -1.27
C ARG A 254 8.03 19.78 -0.33
N LYS A 255 6.90 19.28 0.16
CA LYS A 255 6.06 19.99 1.13
C LYS A 255 6.80 20.28 2.44
N VAL A 256 7.56 19.32 2.97
CA VAL A 256 8.33 19.51 4.22
C VAL A 256 9.46 20.52 4.01
N TRP A 257 10.21 20.40 2.92
CA TRP A 257 11.26 21.38 2.59
C TRP A 257 10.72 22.79 2.38
N THR A 258 9.55 22.90 1.74
CA THR A 258 8.83 24.17 1.57
C THR A 258 8.50 24.78 2.93
N ALA A 259 7.92 24.00 3.84
CA ALA A 259 7.57 24.46 5.19
C ALA A 259 8.81 24.88 6.00
N LEU A 260 9.94 24.17 5.86
CA LEU A 260 11.19 24.59 6.50
C LEU A 260 11.67 25.95 5.97
N LEU A 261 11.66 26.15 4.65
CA LEU A 261 12.05 27.41 4.01
C LEU A 261 11.10 28.57 4.38
N THR A 262 9.80 28.33 4.46
CA THR A 262 8.80 29.39 4.72
C THR A 262 8.60 29.64 6.20
N ASP A 263 8.32 28.59 6.98
CA ASP A 263 7.79 28.72 8.34
C ASP A 263 8.91 28.87 9.36
N SER A 264 10.03 28.16 9.18
CA SER A 264 11.18 28.24 10.10
C SER A 264 12.23 29.25 9.66
N LEU A 265 12.53 29.32 8.36
CA LEU A 265 13.57 30.20 7.82
C LEU A 265 13.03 31.54 7.30
N GLY A 266 11.71 31.70 7.24
CA GLY A 266 11.08 32.98 6.90
C GLY A 266 11.41 33.48 5.50
N LEU A 267 11.69 32.60 4.52
CA LEU A 267 12.16 33.00 3.19
C LEU A 267 11.19 33.96 2.48
N THR A 268 9.89 33.84 2.76
CA THR A 268 8.82 34.67 2.19
C THR A 268 8.47 35.89 3.05
N ALA A 269 9.24 36.16 4.12
CA ALA A 269 9.02 37.32 4.96
C ALA A 269 9.44 38.64 4.27
N PRO A 270 8.79 39.78 4.58
CA PRO A 270 9.07 41.06 3.90
C PRO A 270 10.53 41.55 3.98
N ASP A 271 11.26 41.16 5.03
CA ASP A 271 12.68 41.50 5.26
C ASP A 271 13.65 40.55 4.53
N ARG A 272 13.17 39.47 3.91
CA ARG A 272 13.98 38.45 3.22
C ARG A 272 13.82 38.43 1.70
N VAL A 273 13.23 39.47 1.12
CA VAL A 273 12.97 39.61 -0.33
C VAL A 273 14.24 39.44 -1.18
N ALA A 274 15.39 39.91 -0.73
CA ALA A 274 16.66 39.73 -1.47
C ALA A 274 17.04 38.24 -1.58
N ALA A 275 16.95 37.49 -0.48
CA ALA A 275 17.26 36.06 -0.48
C ALA A 275 16.25 35.22 -1.31
N LEU A 276 14.98 35.63 -1.33
CA LEU A 276 13.97 35.05 -2.21
C LEU A 276 14.33 35.26 -3.69
N ARG A 277 14.76 36.48 -4.06
CA ARG A 277 15.15 36.84 -5.43
C ARG A 277 16.41 36.09 -5.89
N ASP A 278 17.42 35.99 -5.03
CA ASP A 278 18.67 35.28 -5.34
C ASP A 278 18.46 33.79 -5.67
N ARG A 279 17.29 33.23 -5.32
CA ARG A 279 16.91 31.83 -5.54
C ARG A 279 15.67 31.68 -6.43
N ALA A 280 15.27 32.73 -7.14
CA ALA A 280 14.06 32.74 -7.99
C ALA A 280 14.06 31.58 -9.00
N ASP A 281 15.15 31.36 -9.73
CA ASP A 281 15.24 30.29 -10.74
C ASP A 281 15.00 28.88 -10.15
N ALA A 282 15.59 28.60 -9.00
CA ALA A 282 15.41 27.32 -8.31
C ALA A 282 13.95 27.12 -7.85
N LEU A 283 13.32 28.20 -7.37
CA LEU A 283 11.92 28.17 -6.94
C LEU A 283 10.94 28.09 -8.11
N VAL A 284 11.25 28.72 -9.25
CA VAL A 284 10.48 28.59 -10.50
C VAL A 284 10.55 27.15 -11.01
N SER A 285 11.74 26.55 -11.00
CA SER A 285 11.92 25.11 -11.31
C SER A 285 11.10 24.22 -10.37
N ALA A 286 11.10 24.52 -9.07
CA ALA A 286 10.26 23.80 -8.11
C ALA A 286 8.75 23.96 -8.39
N ILE A 287 8.29 25.17 -8.75
CA ILE A 287 6.90 25.45 -9.14
C ILE A 287 6.49 24.66 -10.40
N ALA A 288 7.42 24.45 -11.34
CA ALA A 288 7.18 23.69 -12.57
C ALA A 288 6.72 22.25 -12.32
N THR A 289 7.02 21.68 -11.13
CA THR A 289 6.52 20.36 -10.72
C THR A 289 4.99 20.29 -10.56
N GLY A 290 4.31 21.45 -10.53
CA GLY A 290 2.85 21.53 -10.42
C GLY A 290 2.30 21.25 -9.00
N ASP A 291 3.18 21.14 -8.00
CA ASP A 291 2.78 20.90 -6.60
C ASP A 291 2.11 22.14 -5.99
N ALA A 292 0.90 21.95 -5.46
CA ALA A 292 0.13 23.03 -4.88
C ALA A 292 0.81 23.68 -3.66
N ALA A 293 1.56 22.92 -2.85
CA ALA A 293 2.22 23.48 -1.67
C ALA A 293 3.32 24.49 -2.06
N LEU A 294 4.10 24.16 -3.09
CA LEU A 294 5.15 25.03 -3.63
C LEU A 294 4.57 26.29 -4.27
N ILE A 295 3.52 26.11 -5.08
CA ILE A 295 2.87 27.21 -5.77
C ILE A 295 2.22 28.18 -4.78
N GLU A 296 1.53 27.66 -3.76
CA GLU A 296 0.89 28.49 -2.75
C GLU A 296 1.90 29.23 -1.87
N ALA A 297 3.05 28.61 -1.58
CA ALA A 297 4.08 29.20 -0.74
C ALA A 297 4.92 30.25 -1.49
N PHE A 298 5.47 29.90 -2.66
CA PHE A 298 6.45 30.73 -3.36
C PHE A 298 5.88 31.55 -4.50
N GLY A 299 4.78 31.12 -5.11
CA GLY A 299 4.17 31.80 -6.25
C GLY A 299 3.76 33.25 -5.95
N PRO A 300 2.92 33.52 -4.94
CA PRO A 300 2.52 34.89 -4.61
C PRO A 300 3.70 35.82 -4.26
N PRO A 301 4.67 35.44 -3.41
CA PRO A 301 5.84 36.28 -3.14
C PRO A 301 6.72 36.54 -4.38
N LEU A 302 6.93 35.54 -5.24
CA LEU A 302 7.66 35.72 -6.50
C LEU A 302 6.92 36.61 -7.49
N ILE A 303 5.58 36.55 -7.54
CA ILE A 303 4.81 37.50 -8.35
C ILE A 303 4.91 38.92 -7.77
N ALA A 304 4.83 39.07 -6.45
CA ALA A 304 4.87 40.38 -5.81
C ALA A 304 6.24 41.05 -5.92
N HIS A 305 7.33 40.28 -5.82
CA HIS A 305 8.68 40.82 -5.68
C HIS A 305 9.66 40.40 -6.78
N GLY A 306 9.35 39.41 -7.62
CA GLY A 306 10.20 38.99 -8.73
C GLY A 306 10.33 40.04 -9.83
N ASP A 307 11.36 39.86 -10.66
CA ASP A 307 11.52 40.61 -11.91
C ASP A 307 10.48 40.18 -12.96
N GLU A 308 10.47 40.86 -14.10
CA GLU A 308 9.47 40.63 -15.15
C GLU A 308 9.52 39.20 -15.70
N GLN A 309 10.71 38.61 -15.83
CA GLN A 309 10.89 37.25 -16.32
C GLN A 309 10.36 36.21 -15.33
N THR A 310 10.73 36.34 -14.05
CA THR A 310 10.25 35.46 -12.96
C THR A 310 8.73 35.47 -12.89
N VAL A 311 8.10 36.64 -13.00
CA VAL A 311 6.63 36.78 -12.95
C VAL A 311 5.97 36.05 -14.12
N ALA A 312 6.53 36.18 -15.33
CA ALA A 312 6.04 35.49 -16.52
C ALA A 312 6.11 33.97 -16.34
N ASP A 313 7.28 33.45 -15.94
CA ASP A 313 7.51 32.02 -15.78
C ASP A 313 6.64 31.40 -14.68
N VAL A 314 6.52 32.07 -13.51
CA VAL A 314 5.65 31.60 -12.41
C VAL A 314 4.18 31.52 -12.84
N LEU A 315 3.68 32.51 -13.59
CA LEU A 315 2.29 32.51 -14.04
C LEU A 315 2.05 31.49 -15.15
N GLN A 316 2.97 31.35 -16.10
CA GLN A 316 2.86 30.39 -17.19
C GLN A 316 2.87 28.95 -16.68
N LEU A 317 3.78 28.62 -15.76
CA LEU A 317 3.91 27.28 -15.19
C LEU A 317 2.87 27.00 -14.11
N GLY A 318 2.66 27.96 -13.20
CA GLY A 318 1.81 27.77 -12.02
C GLY A 318 0.31 27.78 -12.29
N LEU A 319 -0.16 28.49 -13.33
CA LEU A 319 -1.58 28.49 -13.69
C LEU A 319 -2.06 27.16 -14.29
N GLY A 320 -1.14 26.27 -14.70
CA GLY A 320 -1.43 24.89 -15.11
C GLY A 320 -1.72 23.94 -13.95
N ALA A 321 -1.57 24.37 -12.69
CA ALA A 321 -1.70 23.49 -11.54
C ALA A 321 -3.10 22.85 -11.39
N ARG A 322 -3.14 21.59 -10.94
CA ARG A 322 -4.40 20.84 -10.75
C ARG A 322 -5.34 21.52 -9.75
N THR A 323 -4.80 22.10 -8.68
CA THR A 323 -5.63 22.65 -7.59
C THR A 323 -6.19 24.02 -7.94
N LYS A 324 -7.48 24.23 -7.61
CA LYS A 324 -8.14 25.53 -7.80
C LYS A 324 -7.67 26.57 -6.77
N LYS A 325 -7.12 26.12 -5.64
CA LYS A 325 -6.62 27.01 -4.57
C LYS A 325 -5.32 27.69 -4.99
N ALA A 326 -4.33 26.92 -5.45
CA ALA A 326 -3.06 27.43 -5.95
C ALA A 326 -3.26 28.43 -7.11
N ARG A 327 -4.03 28.05 -8.13
CA ARG A 327 -4.33 28.95 -9.27
C ARG A 327 -4.97 30.27 -8.84
N ARG A 328 -5.91 30.26 -7.89
CA ARG A 328 -6.51 31.49 -7.35
C ARG A 328 -5.51 32.34 -6.56
N ALA A 329 -4.59 31.73 -5.82
CA ALA A 329 -3.55 32.47 -5.10
C ALA A 329 -2.64 33.24 -6.06
N LEU A 330 -2.22 32.60 -7.17
CA LEU A 330 -1.44 33.26 -8.22
C LEU A 330 -2.21 34.41 -8.89
N LEU A 331 -3.46 34.18 -9.28
CA LEU A 331 -4.30 35.23 -9.89
C LEU A 331 -4.54 36.39 -8.93
N ALA A 332 -4.75 36.13 -7.65
CA ALA A 332 -4.88 37.19 -6.64
C ALA A 332 -3.60 38.02 -6.50
N ALA A 333 -2.43 37.37 -6.48
CA ALA A 333 -1.14 38.06 -6.46
C ALA A 333 -0.90 38.88 -7.74
N ALA A 334 -1.23 38.31 -8.90
CA ALA A 334 -1.12 38.97 -10.21
C ALA A 334 -2.00 40.23 -10.30
N ALA A 335 -3.24 40.16 -9.79
CA ALA A 335 -4.16 41.29 -9.76
C ALA A 335 -3.69 42.43 -8.85
N ALA A 336 -2.88 42.13 -7.84
CA ALA A 336 -2.31 43.13 -6.92
C ALA A 336 -1.00 43.76 -7.45
N ARG A 337 -0.40 43.22 -8.51
CA ARG A 337 0.81 43.74 -9.15
C ARG A 337 0.44 44.74 -10.26
N PRO A 338 1.22 45.82 -10.46
CA PRO A 338 1.16 46.61 -11.69
C PRO A 338 1.29 45.74 -12.95
N ARG A 339 0.70 46.17 -14.07
CA ARG A 339 0.72 45.44 -15.34
C ARG A 339 2.17 45.07 -15.75
N PRO A 340 2.53 43.78 -15.82
CA PRO A 340 3.87 43.36 -16.26
C PRO A 340 4.04 43.55 -17.78
N ALA A 341 5.27 43.61 -18.25
CA ALA A 341 5.60 43.70 -19.68
C ALA A 341 5.07 42.47 -20.46
N ALA A 342 5.15 41.29 -19.86
CA ALA A 342 4.64 40.03 -20.40
C ALA A 342 3.09 39.89 -20.35
N ALA A 343 2.35 40.91 -19.89
CA ALA A 343 0.89 40.83 -19.76
C ALA A 343 0.16 40.47 -21.06
N ALA A 344 0.70 40.90 -22.21
CA ALA A 344 0.13 40.56 -23.53
C ALA A 344 0.28 39.06 -23.85
N GLU A 345 1.41 38.45 -23.48
CA GLU A 345 1.70 37.02 -23.69
C GLU A 345 0.90 36.13 -22.74
N LEU A 346 0.66 36.60 -21.51
CA LEU A 346 -0.15 35.89 -20.50
C LEU A 346 -1.67 36.05 -20.72
N ALA A 347 -2.10 37.05 -21.51
CA ALA A 347 -3.51 37.36 -21.72
C ALA A 347 -4.35 36.18 -22.23
N PRO A 348 -3.90 35.37 -23.22
CA PRO A 348 -4.68 34.22 -23.71
C PRO A 348 -4.89 33.14 -22.64
N LEU A 349 -3.85 32.86 -21.84
CA LEU A 349 -3.89 31.89 -20.75
C LEU A 349 -4.93 32.31 -19.68
N ILE A 350 -4.88 33.56 -19.25
CA ILE A 350 -5.79 34.10 -18.22
C ILE A 350 -7.23 34.20 -18.77
N SER A 351 -7.40 34.57 -20.04
CA SER A 351 -8.73 34.67 -20.69
C SER A 351 -9.42 33.31 -20.82
N THR A 352 -8.66 32.25 -21.08
CA THR A 352 -9.18 30.86 -21.07
C THR A 352 -9.71 30.49 -19.69
N ILE A 353 -9.02 30.88 -18.62
CA ILE A 353 -9.49 30.65 -17.25
C ILE A 353 -10.74 31.51 -16.94
N ALA A 354 -10.78 32.75 -17.43
CA ALA A 354 -11.89 33.68 -17.24
C ALA A 354 -13.22 33.22 -17.87
N THR A 355 -13.18 32.30 -18.85
CA THR A 355 -14.34 31.72 -19.54
C THR A 355 -14.71 30.32 -19.05
N GLY A 356 -13.93 29.74 -18.14
CA GLY A 356 -14.17 28.40 -17.59
C GLY A 356 -15.42 28.29 -16.71
N SER A 357 -15.86 27.05 -16.49
CA SER A 357 -17.08 26.72 -15.72
C SER A 357 -16.96 26.91 -14.20
N ASP A 358 -15.75 27.10 -13.67
CA ASP A 358 -15.52 27.40 -12.25
C ASP A 358 -15.70 28.89 -11.93
N ALA A 359 -16.88 29.25 -11.42
CA ALA A 359 -17.23 30.65 -11.17
C ALA A 359 -16.24 31.43 -10.27
N PRO A 360 -15.71 30.87 -9.16
CA PRO A 360 -14.70 31.55 -8.34
C PRO A 360 -13.37 31.81 -9.08
N LEU A 361 -12.85 30.83 -9.80
CA LEU A 361 -11.59 30.96 -10.54
C LEU A 361 -11.74 31.90 -11.75
N ALA A 362 -12.84 31.78 -12.50
CA ALA A 362 -13.15 32.68 -13.61
C ALA A 362 -13.28 34.13 -13.15
N ARG A 363 -13.85 34.37 -11.95
CA ARG A 363 -13.91 35.70 -11.36
C ARG A 363 -12.52 36.25 -11.05
N ALA A 364 -11.65 35.45 -10.44
CA ALA A 364 -10.28 35.87 -10.13
C ALA A 364 -9.49 36.22 -11.41
N ALA A 365 -9.61 35.42 -12.47
CA ALA A 365 -8.96 35.69 -13.76
C ALA A 365 -9.47 36.99 -14.41
N ARG A 366 -10.78 37.25 -14.37
CA ARG A 366 -11.35 38.54 -14.83
C ARG A 366 -10.79 39.72 -14.05
N THR A 367 -10.64 39.59 -12.72
CA THR A 367 -10.02 40.63 -11.90
C THR A 367 -8.61 40.97 -12.38
N VAL A 368 -7.79 39.98 -12.77
CA VAL A 368 -6.44 40.22 -13.32
C VAL A 368 -6.51 40.97 -14.65
N LEU A 369 -7.34 40.51 -15.60
CA LEU A 369 -7.50 41.17 -16.90
C LEU A 369 -7.94 42.64 -16.73
N THR A 370 -8.88 42.90 -15.81
CA THR A 370 -9.30 44.27 -15.47
C THR A 370 -8.16 45.07 -14.84
N ALA A 371 -7.46 44.52 -13.86
CA ALA A 371 -6.36 45.20 -13.18
C ALA A 371 -5.20 45.56 -14.13
N TRP A 372 -4.98 44.72 -15.15
CA TRP A 372 -3.97 44.95 -16.18
C TRP A 372 -4.46 45.75 -17.38
N GLY A 373 -5.74 46.15 -17.45
CA GLY A 373 -6.29 46.88 -18.59
C GLY A 373 -6.22 46.08 -19.89
N ILE A 374 -6.51 44.78 -19.83
CA ILE A 374 -6.65 43.90 -21.00
C ILE A 374 -8.15 43.80 -21.31
N ASP A 375 -8.56 44.34 -22.46
CA ASP A 375 -9.96 44.27 -22.89
C ASP A 375 -10.38 42.81 -23.06
N SER A 376 -11.42 42.43 -22.32
CA SER A 376 -11.99 41.08 -22.31
C SER A 376 -13.11 40.90 -23.33
N ASP A 377 -13.37 41.93 -24.16
CA ASP A 377 -14.48 41.99 -25.11
C ASP A 377 -14.15 41.43 -26.51
N THR A 378 -12.95 40.89 -26.75
CA THR A 378 -12.66 40.12 -27.98
C THR A 378 -13.17 38.67 -27.93
N THR A 379 -13.96 38.26 -26.94
CA THR A 379 -14.55 36.91 -26.92
C THR A 379 -15.92 36.84 -26.25
N ARG A 380 -16.85 37.72 -26.64
CA ARG A 380 -18.28 37.53 -26.40
C ARG A 380 -19.04 37.50 -27.71
N GLU A 381 -19.21 36.29 -28.24
CA GLU A 381 -20.44 35.81 -28.88
C GLU A 381 -20.29 34.30 -29.15
N ARG A 382 -20.75 33.47 -28.20
CA ARG A 382 -21.35 32.17 -28.55
C ARG A 382 -22.82 32.28 -28.20
N GLY A 383 -23.61 32.60 -29.23
CA GLY A 383 -25.05 32.49 -29.20
C GLY A 383 -25.50 31.02 -29.05
N PRO A 384 -26.82 30.77 -29.03
CA PRO A 384 -27.37 29.42 -28.90
C PRO A 384 -26.86 28.54 -30.04
N LEU A 385 -26.42 27.31 -29.70
CA LEU A 385 -26.11 26.16 -30.57
C LEU A 385 -26.32 26.42 -32.07
N GLY A 386 -25.25 26.85 -32.74
CA GLY A 386 -25.15 26.89 -34.20
C GLY A 386 -24.30 25.73 -34.72
N ASP A 387 -24.62 25.27 -35.93
CA ASP A 387 -24.16 24.07 -36.65
C ASP A 387 -22.64 23.96 -36.93
N ASP A 388 -21.79 24.83 -36.37
CA ASP A 388 -20.33 24.84 -36.60
C ASP A 388 -19.51 24.42 -35.36
N THR A 389 -20.12 23.68 -34.42
CA THR A 389 -19.36 23.07 -33.32
C THR A 389 -18.58 21.87 -33.87
N PRO A 390 -17.23 21.82 -33.75
CA PRO A 390 -16.48 20.64 -34.16
C PRO A 390 -17.02 19.44 -33.38
N VAL A 391 -17.58 18.48 -34.11
CA VAL A 391 -18.13 17.24 -33.54
C VAL A 391 -17.01 16.52 -32.81
N ARG A 392 -17.23 16.25 -31.52
CA ARG A 392 -16.26 15.58 -30.66
C ARG A 392 -16.29 14.06 -30.90
N GLY A 393 -15.12 13.45 -30.95
CA GLY A 393 -14.96 12.01 -31.11
C GLY A 393 -15.02 11.51 -32.55
N VAL A 394 -14.24 10.48 -32.84
CA VAL A 394 -14.15 9.84 -34.17
C VAL A 394 -14.43 8.34 -34.04
N TRP A 395 -15.38 7.85 -34.83
CA TRP A 395 -15.71 6.42 -34.90
C TRP A 395 -14.89 5.74 -36.00
N LEU A 396 -13.98 4.83 -35.61
CA LEU A 396 -13.19 4.03 -36.53
C LEU A 396 -13.58 2.54 -36.43
N PRO A 397 -13.50 1.78 -37.54
CA PRO A 397 -13.68 0.33 -37.50
C PRO A 397 -12.56 -0.33 -36.68
N THR A 398 -12.88 -1.43 -36.00
CA THR A 398 -11.90 -2.20 -35.22
C THR A 398 -10.80 -2.73 -36.14
N PRO A 399 -9.52 -2.40 -35.89
CA PRO A 399 -8.41 -2.93 -36.66
C PRO A 399 -8.34 -4.47 -36.56
N PRO A 400 -7.83 -5.16 -37.59
CA PRO A 400 -7.58 -6.59 -37.49
C PRO A 400 -6.52 -6.88 -36.41
N LEU A 401 -6.58 -8.09 -35.84
CA LEU A 401 -5.56 -8.56 -34.92
C LEU A 401 -4.19 -8.60 -35.64
N TRP A 402 -3.19 -7.97 -35.03
CA TRP A 402 -1.84 -7.92 -35.58
C TRP A 402 -1.10 -9.25 -35.51
N ASP A 403 -0.09 -9.38 -36.36
CA ASP A 403 0.91 -10.42 -36.25
C ASP A 403 2.06 -9.96 -35.35
N VAL A 404 2.33 -10.73 -34.30
CA VAL A 404 3.41 -10.41 -33.37
C VAL A 404 4.77 -10.62 -34.04
N PRO A 405 5.68 -9.62 -34.02
CA PRO A 405 7.03 -9.75 -34.56
C PRO A 405 7.84 -10.86 -33.89
N ARG A 406 8.79 -11.44 -34.64
CA ARG A 406 9.76 -12.38 -34.10
C ARG A 406 10.74 -11.65 -33.19
N PHE A 407 11.08 -12.30 -32.08
CA PHE A 407 12.02 -11.75 -31.13
C PHE A 407 13.44 -11.81 -31.71
N GLU A 408 14.09 -10.66 -31.79
CA GLU A 408 15.47 -10.56 -32.26
C GLU A 408 16.42 -10.17 -31.13
N ILE A 409 17.46 -10.99 -30.94
CA ILE A 409 18.55 -10.71 -29.98
C ILE A 409 19.49 -9.64 -30.54
N GLY A 410 19.67 -9.61 -31.88
CA GLY A 410 20.61 -8.72 -32.56
C GLY A 410 22.05 -9.25 -32.59
N GLU A 411 22.98 -8.35 -32.90
CA GLU A 411 24.41 -8.63 -32.99
C GLU A 411 25.00 -9.01 -31.60
N VAL A 412 25.82 -10.06 -31.56
CA VAL A 412 26.50 -10.50 -30.34
C VAL A 412 27.85 -9.79 -30.25
N SER A 413 27.88 -8.61 -29.63
CA SER A 413 29.11 -7.85 -29.36
C SER A 413 29.05 -7.12 -28.02
N SER A 414 30.22 -6.74 -27.48
CA SER A 414 30.31 -5.94 -26.26
C SER A 414 29.62 -4.58 -26.40
N GLY A 415 29.71 -3.96 -27.59
CA GLY A 415 29.01 -2.72 -27.91
C GLY A 415 27.49 -2.86 -27.88
N ALA A 416 26.96 -3.92 -28.50
CA ALA A 416 25.52 -4.22 -28.46
C ALA A 416 25.02 -4.49 -27.03
N LEU A 417 25.83 -5.19 -26.21
CA LEU A 417 25.53 -5.44 -24.80
C LEU A 417 25.48 -4.14 -23.98
N THR A 418 26.46 -3.23 -24.17
CA THR A 418 26.44 -1.92 -23.52
C THR A 418 25.23 -1.09 -23.94
N ALA A 419 24.87 -1.10 -25.23
CA ALA A 419 23.70 -0.39 -25.73
C ALA A 419 22.38 -0.93 -25.13
N ALA A 420 22.24 -2.26 -25.04
CA ALA A 420 21.08 -2.89 -24.42
C ALA A 420 20.96 -2.52 -22.93
N ALA A 421 22.07 -2.49 -22.19
CA ALA A 421 22.06 -2.06 -20.80
C ALA A 421 21.74 -0.57 -20.64
N ALA A 422 22.25 0.27 -21.55
CA ALA A 422 21.98 1.71 -21.54
C ALA A 422 20.49 2.01 -21.81
N ALA A 423 19.83 1.26 -22.69
CA ALA A 423 18.41 1.44 -22.99
C ALA A 423 17.48 1.22 -21.77
N LEU A 424 17.91 0.40 -20.81
CA LEU A 424 17.19 0.14 -19.57
C LEU A 424 17.68 1.01 -18.40
N SER A 425 18.86 1.61 -18.52
CA SER A 425 19.48 2.39 -17.45
C SER A 425 18.72 3.70 -17.22
N GLY A 426 18.24 3.92 -16.00
CA GLY A 426 17.43 5.10 -15.67
C GLY A 426 15.95 4.96 -16.02
N ALA A 427 15.51 3.82 -16.57
CA ALA A 427 14.10 3.50 -16.68
C ALA A 427 13.45 3.44 -15.28
N PRO A 428 12.17 3.84 -15.14
CA PRO A 428 11.46 3.67 -13.88
C PRO A 428 11.32 2.17 -13.55
N GLU A 429 11.36 1.84 -12.25
CA GLU A 429 11.13 0.46 -11.79
C GLU A 429 9.74 -0.01 -12.22
N SER A 430 9.71 -1.15 -12.91
CA SER A 430 8.51 -1.78 -13.47
C SER A 430 8.37 -3.19 -12.91
N SER A 431 7.14 -3.67 -12.82
CA SER A 431 6.85 -4.98 -12.23
C SER A 431 7.07 -6.13 -13.21
N LEU A 432 7.04 -5.84 -14.52
CA LEU A 432 7.11 -6.82 -15.60
C LEU A 432 8.42 -6.73 -16.41
N SER A 433 9.01 -7.89 -16.74
CA SER A 433 10.06 -7.99 -17.75
C SER A 433 9.52 -7.69 -19.14
N ASP A 434 10.24 -6.87 -19.90
CA ASP A 434 9.91 -6.52 -21.29
C ASP A 434 10.88 -7.19 -22.28
N PRO A 435 10.63 -7.15 -23.59
CA PRO A 435 11.54 -7.71 -24.59
C PRO A 435 12.96 -7.13 -24.53
N ALA A 436 13.13 -5.88 -24.10
CA ALA A 436 14.46 -5.26 -23.96
C ALA A 436 15.26 -5.89 -22.82
N ALA A 437 14.61 -6.19 -21.68
CA ALA A 437 15.19 -6.93 -20.56
C ALA A 437 15.61 -8.35 -20.96
N GLU A 438 14.76 -9.07 -21.71
CA GLU A 438 15.09 -10.41 -22.23
C GLU A 438 16.27 -10.37 -23.21
N ARG A 439 16.32 -9.34 -24.08
CA ARG A 439 17.42 -9.14 -25.03
C ARG A 439 18.74 -8.92 -24.31
N LEU A 440 18.75 -8.08 -23.28
CA LEU A 440 19.92 -7.81 -22.46
C LEU A 440 20.48 -9.10 -21.84
N LEU A 441 19.63 -9.91 -21.19
CA LEU A 441 20.06 -11.15 -20.55
C LEU A 441 20.59 -12.18 -21.57
N ALA A 442 19.91 -12.33 -22.71
CA ALA A 442 20.35 -13.23 -23.79
C ALA A 442 21.70 -12.79 -24.39
N LEU A 443 21.88 -11.49 -24.65
CA LEU A 443 23.16 -10.93 -25.10
C LEU A 443 24.26 -11.11 -24.06
N ALA A 444 23.98 -10.83 -22.79
CA ALA A 444 24.93 -10.96 -21.71
C ALA A 444 25.48 -12.40 -21.61
N ASN A 445 24.60 -13.41 -21.72
CA ASN A 445 25.01 -14.81 -21.74
C ASN A 445 25.88 -15.15 -22.96
N ARG A 446 25.49 -14.71 -24.17
CA ARG A 446 26.24 -15.00 -25.41
C ARG A 446 27.61 -14.33 -25.46
N VAL A 447 27.70 -13.07 -25.02
CA VAL A 447 28.98 -12.35 -24.93
C VAL A 447 29.85 -12.98 -23.85
N ALA A 448 29.31 -13.25 -22.65
CA ALA A 448 30.09 -13.85 -21.57
C ALA A 448 30.63 -15.25 -21.89
N ARG A 449 29.88 -16.04 -22.68
CA ARG A 449 30.32 -17.35 -23.18
C ARG A 449 31.55 -17.25 -24.09
N THR A 450 31.66 -16.15 -24.84
CA THR A 450 32.81 -15.90 -25.73
C THR A 450 33.96 -15.25 -24.96
N ASP A 451 33.66 -14.21 -24.18
CA ASP A 451 34.60 -13.48 -23.33
C ASP A 451 33.86 -12.87 -22.12
N ALA A 452 33.94 -13.55 -20.98
CA ALA A 452 33.36 -13.08 -19.72
C ALA A 452 33.96 -11.75 -19.23
N THR A 453 35.23 -11.48 -19.54
CA THR A 453 35.88 -10.23 -19.16
C THR A 453 35.33 -9.07 -20.00
N ALA A 454 35.17 -9.26 -21.30
CA ALA A 454 34.52 -8.27 -22.17
C ALA A 454 33.08 -7.99 -21.76
N ALA A 455 32.31 -9.01 -21.36
CA ALA A 455 30.96 -8.83 -20.83
C ALA A 455 30.96 -7.98 -19.55
N ARG A 456 31.86 -8.25 -18.59
CA ARG A 456 31.99 -7.42 -17.38
C ARG A 456 32.41 -5.99 -17.68
N VAL A 457 33.32 -5.78 -18.65
CA VAL A 457 33.72 -4.44 -19.09
C VAL A 457 32.54 -3.69 -19.70
N ALA A 458 31.77 -4.35 -20.58
CA ALA A 458 30.60 -3.77 -21.24
C ALA A 458 29.50 -3.34 -20.24
N LEU A 459 29.36 -4.07 -19.13
CA LEU A 459 28.35 -3.83 -18.11
C LEU A 459 28.85 -3.03 -16.89
N ARG A 460 30.11 -2.59 -16.88
CA ARG A 460 30.74 -1.92 -15.73
C ARG A 460 30.02 -0.65 -15.26
N GLY A 461 29.33 0.04 -16.17
CA GLY A 461 28.57 1.26 -15.87
C GLY A 461 27.20 1.02 -15.22
N VAL A 462 26.72 -0.23 -15.16
CA VAL A 462 25.40 -0.54 -14.60
C VAL A 462 25.43 -0.41 -13.08
N ARG A 463 24.52 0.42 -12.54
CA ARG A 463 24.34 0.61 -11.10
C ARG A 463 23.32 -0.39 -10.54
N PRO A 464 23.38 -0.72 -9.23
CA PRO A 464 22.34 -1.52 -8.58
C PRO A 464 20.97 -0.85 -8.71
N GLN A 465 20.00 -1.56 -9.28
CA GLN A 465 18.63 -1.09 -9.50
C GLN A 465 17.68 -2.29 -9.66
N TRP A 466 16.38 -2.08 -9.40
CA TRP A 466 15.37 -3.15 -9.43
C TRP A 466 14.67 -3.33 -10.79
N VAL A 467 15.22 -2.76 -11.86
CA VAL A 467 14.68 -2.87 -13.23
C VAL A 467 14.92 -4.29 -13.79
N PRO A 468 13.87 -5.00 -14.26
CA PRO A 468 14.02 -6.30 -14.94
C PRO A 468 15.13 -6.30 -16.00
N GLY A 469 15.90 -7.38 -16.09
CA GLY A 469 17.08 -7.48 -16.94
C GLY A 469 18.35 -6.80 -16.39
N LEU A 470 18.25 -5.73 -15.60
CA LEU A 470 19.40 -5.08 -14.93
C LEU A 470 19.62 -5.56 -13.49
N ARG A 471 18.60 -6.13 -12.85
CA ARG A 471 18.67 -6.72 -11.50
C ARG A 471 19.83 -7.69 -11.37
N GLY A 472 20.72 -7.45 -10.40
CA GLY A 472 21.85 -8.33 -10.11
C GLY A 472 23.09 -8.16 -11.01
N ILE A 473 23.02 -7.37 -12.09
CA ILE A 473 24.16 -7.16 -12.99
C ILE A 473 25.32 -6.46 -12.26
N ALA A 474 25.03 -5.43 -11.47
CA ALA A 474 26.06 -4.69 -10.74
C ALA A 474 26.82 -5.60 -9.75
N GLU A 475 26.08 -6.48 -9.06
CA GLU A 475 26.65 -7.48 -8.16
C GLU A 475 27.47 -8.52 -8.92
N TRP A 476 26.97 -9.01 -10.06
CA TRP A 476 27.72 -9.95 -10.90
C TRP A 476 29.04 -9.33 -11.43
N VAL A 477 29.02 -8.07 -11.88
CA VAL A 477 30.21 -7.33 -12.32
C VAL A 477 31.19 -7.13 -11.17
N ALA A 478 30.69 -6.82 -9.97
CA ALA A 478 31.50 -6.59 -8.77
C ALA A 478 31.90 -7.88 -8.03
N GLU A 479 31.55 -9.05 -8.59
CA GLU A 479 31.76 -10.36 -7.98
C GLU A 479 31.19 -10.46 -6.55
N GLN A 480 30.05 -9.80 -6.33
CA GLN A 480 29.29 -9.83 -5.08
C GLN A 480 28.15 -10.86 -5.17
N PRO A 481 27.59 -11.29 -4.03
CA PRO A 481 26.42 -12.17 -4.01
C PRO A 481 25.25 -11.55 -4.80
N ILE A 482 24.74 -12.30 -5.77
CA ILE A 482 23.63 -11.88 -6.64
C ILE A 482 22.34 -11.82 -5.79
N PRO A 483 21.58 -10.71 -5.85
CA PRO A 483 20.29 -10.61 -5.17
C PRO A 483 19.27 -11.57 -5.79
N MET A 484 18.24 -11.94 -5.03
CA MET A 484 17.15 -12.80 -5.51
C MET A 484 17.50 -14.26 -5.86
N LEU A 485 18.67 -14.75 -5.42
CA LEU A 485 18.90 -16.18 -5.29
C LEU A 485 18.09 -16.75 -4.12
N ASP A 486 17.52 -17.95 -4.31
CA ASP A 486 16.78 -18.64 -3.26
C ASP A 486 17.65 -18.82 -2.03
N ARG A 487 17.03 -18.72 -0.85
CA ARG A 487 17.74 -18.84 0.43
C ARG A 487 17.07 -19.89 1.30
N PRO A 488 17.86 -20.77 1.95
CA PRO A 488 17.31 -21.67 2.94
C PRO A 488 16.69 -20.87 4.09
N PRO A 489 15.82 -21.51 4.90
CA PRO A 489 15.41 -20.98 6.18
C PRO A 489 16.62 -20.48 6.96
N ARG A 490 16.51 -19.28 7.52
CA ARG A 490 17.55 -18.73 8.36
C ARG A 490 17.60 -19.51 9.67
N SER A 491 18.70 -20.25 9.88
CA SER A 491 18.92 -21.00 11.12
C SER A 491 18.93 -20.11 12.36
N ASP A 492 19.25 -18.82 12.18
CA ASP A 492 19.31 -17.81 13.23
C ASP A 492 17.97 -17.11 13.52
N ILE A 493 16.92 -17.40 12.74
CA ILE A 493 15.59 -16.80 12.94
C ILE A 493 14.54 -17.91 13.13
N PRO A 494 14.07 -18.14 14.37
CA PRO A 494 12.97 -19.06 14.67
C PRO A 494 11.73 -18.76 13.82
N GLY A 495 11.18 -19.80 13.18
CA GLY A 495 10.02 -19.64 12.28
C GLY A 495 10.36 -19.07 10.90
N SER A 496 11.64 -18.83 10.57
CA SER A 496 12.03 -18.47 9.21
C SER A 496 11.65 -19.57 8.24
N SER A 497 10.93 -19.23 7.19
CA SER A 497 10.75 -20.10 6.02
C SER A 497 11.89 -19.92 5.03
N ALA A 498 12.01 -20.84 4.08
CA ALA A 498 12.86 -20.63 2.91
C ALA A 498 12.37 -19.38 2.15
N THR A 499 13.29 -18.61 1.61
CA THR A 499 12.95 -17.56 0.65
C THR A 499 13.05 -18.16 -0.74
N VAL A 500 11.90 -18.38 -1.39
CA VAL A 500 11.80 -18.80 -2.79
C VAL A 500 11.25 -17.63 -3.60
N TYR A 501 11.98 -17.23 -4.64
CA TYR A 501 11.57 -16.11 -5.51
C TYR A 501 10.66 -16.57 -6.65
N GLN A 502 9.84 -15.63 -7.11
CA GLN A 502 8.89 -15.79 -8.23
C GLN A 502 9.63 -16.10 -9.55
N PRO A 503 8.95 -16.59 -10.62
CA PRO A 503 9.61 -17.21 -11.77
C PRO A 503 10.65 -16.30 -12.44
N VAL A 504 10.30 -15.05 -12.77
CA VAL A 504 11.20 -14.13 -13.49
C VAL A 504 12.39 -13.69 -12.64
N PRO A 505 12.24 -13.16 -11.40
CA PRO A 505 13.39 -12.78 -10.59
C PRO A 505 14.32 -13.94 -10.25
N ALA A 506 13.77 -15.15 -10.01
CA ALA A 506 14.56 -16.34 -9.79
C ALA A 506 15.36 -16.74 -11.04
N ARG A 507 14.75 -16.65 -12.23
CA ARG A 507 15.42 -16.90 -13.51
C ARG A 507 16.56 -15.91 -13.72
N ASP A 508 16.32 -14.61 -13.55
CA ASP A 508 17.32 -13.57 -13.73
C ASP A 508 18.56 -13.84 -12.85
N ALA A 509 18.34 -14.13 -11.55
CA ALA A 509 19.42 -14.41 -10.60
C ALA A 509 20.19 -15.71 -10.91
N ALA A 510 19.47 -16.80 -11.27
CA ALA A 510 20.08 -18.08 -11.58
C ALA A 510 20.90 -18.04 -12.88
N VAL A 511 20.43 -17.29 -13.88
CA VAL A 511 21.18 -17.06 -15.13
C VAL A 511 22.44 -16.26 -14.86
N LEU A 512 22.38 -15.20 -14.05
CA LEU A 512 23.57 -14.43 -13.68
C LEU A 512 24.60 -15.27 -12.92
N GLN A 513 24.17 -16.18 -12.04
CA GLN A 513 25.07 -17.10 -11.33
C GLN A 513 25.85 -18.01 -12.30
N GLN A 514 25.25 -18.34 -13.44
CA GLN A 514 25.77 -19.25 -14.46
C GLN A 514 26.09 -18.53 -15.78
N LEU A 515 26.30 -17.21 -15.75
CA LEU A 515 26.34 -16.41 -16.97
C LEU A 515 27.50 -16.84 -17.89
N GLY A 516 27.17 -17.21 -19.12
CA GLY A 516 28.12 -17.69 -20.12
C GLY A 516 28.41 -19.19 -20.04
N SER A 517 27.88 -19.93 -19.05
CA SER A 517 28.10 -21.39 -18.93
C SER A 517 27.15 -22.22 -19.80
N VAL A 518 26.06 -21.62 -20.31
CA VAL A 518 25.04 -22.27 -21.13
C VAL A 518 25.03 -21.74 -22.57
N PRO A 519 24.70 -22.58 -23.59
CA PRO A 519 24.76 -22.16 -25.00
C PRO A 519 23.73 -21.08 -25.36
N SER A 520 22.55 -21.13 -24.75
CA SER A 520 21.47 -20.13 -24.87
C SER A 520 20.58 -20.23 -23.63
N LEU A 521 19.70 -19.25 -23.39
CA LEU A 521 18.68 -19.37 -22.34
C LEU A 521 17.45 -20.05 -22.95
N LEU A 522 16.93 -21.09 -22.31
CA LEU A 522 15.76 -21.84 -22.76
C LEU A 522 14.50 -20.96 -22.77
N SER A 523 14.37 -20.04 -21.82
CA SER A 523 13.24 -19.10 -21.72
C SER A 523 13.33 -17.87 -22.63
N THR A 524 14.39 -17.76 -23.46
CA THR A 524 14.53 -16.65 -24.43
C THR A 524 13.26 -16.57 -25.30
N PRO A 525 12.59 -15.42 -25.44
CA PRO A 525 11.41 -15.35 -26.28
C PRO A 525 11.67 -15.75 -27.74
N SER A 526 10.63 -16.26 -28.38
CA SER A 526 10.56 -16.49 -29.83
C SER A 526 9.84 -15.34 -30.55
N TRP A 527 8.98 -14.61 -29.83
CA TRP A 527 8.26 -13.42 -30.29
C TRP A 527 8.34 -12.29 -29.26
N ASP A 528 8.07 -11.06 -29.69
CA ASP A 528 8.08 -9.87 -28.83
C ASP A 528 6.98 -9.88 -27.75
N ASP A 529 6.05 -10.83 -27.83
CA ASP A 529 5.07 -11.12 -26.79
C ASP A 529 5.55 -12.11 -25.73
N LEU A 530 6.86 -12.36 -25.66
CA LEU A 530 7.53 -13.23 -24.69
C LEU A 530 7.22 -14.73 -24.81
N ARG A 531 6.32 -15.17 -25.72
CA ARG A 531 6.08 -16.60 -25.95
C ARG A 531 7.31 -17.31 -26.51
N VAL A 532 7.40 -18.60 -26.23
CA VAL A 532 8.43 -19.52 -26.74
C VAL A 532 7.78 -20.50 -27.73
N ASP A 533 8.34 -20.57 -28.94
CA ASP A 533 7.94 -21.58 -29.93
C ASP A 533 8.49 -22.95 -29.48
N PRO A 534 7.66 -24.01 -29.40
CA PRO A 534 8.12 -25.35 -29.07
C PRO A 534 9.28 -25.85 -29.97
N ALA A 535 9.31 -25.46 -31.25
CA ALA A 535 10.39 -25.83 -32.16
C ALA A 535 11.71 -25.12 -31.81
N ASP A 536 11.66 -23.84 -31.42
CA ASP A 536 12.85 -23.10 -30.98
C ASP A 536 13.39 -23.66 -29.65
N LEU A 537 12.49 -24.06 -28.74
CA LEU A 537 12.89 -24.71 -27.49
C LEU A 537 13.61 -26.05 -27.74
N VAL A 538 13.10 -26.88 -28.65
CA VAL A 538 13.76 -28.13 -29.06
C VAL A 538 15.14 -27.86 -29.66
N ALA A 539 15.27 -26.86 -30.53
CA ALA A 539 16.56 -26.48 -31.11
C ALA A 539 17.58 -26.08 -30.03
N ARG A 540 17.17 -25.25 -29.06
CA ARG A 540 18.05 -24.87 -27.94
C ARG A 540 18.43 -26.08 -27.09
N LEU A 541 17.49 -26.96 -26.76
CA LEU A 541 17.79 -28.18 -26.02
C LEU A 541 18.76 -29.11 -26.77
N ARG A 542 18.73 -29.11 -28.11
CA ARG A 542 19.72 -29.83 -28.94
C ARG A 542 21.12 -29.22 -28.76
N ASP A 543 21.23 -27.89 -28.75
CA ASP A 543 22.49 -27.20 -28.50
C ASP A 543 23.05 -27.48 -27.11
N TYR A 544 22.18 -27.58 -26.10
CA TYR A 544 22.57 -28.02 -24.75
C TYR A 544 23.15 -29.44 -24.76
N GLY A 545 22.48 -30.37 -25.45
CA GLY A 545 22.95 -31.75 -25.61
C GLY A 545 24.30 -31.83 -26.32
N ALA A 546 24.47 -31.06 -27.39
CA ALA A 546 25.73 -30.99 -28.15
C ALA A 546 26.88 -30.38 -27.33
N ALA A 547 26.58 -29.40 -26.47
CA ALA A 547 27.56 -28.77 -25.58
C ALA A 547 27.85 -29.56 -24.29
N GLY A 548 27.09 -30.62 -23.99
CA GLY A 548 27.15 -31.32 -22.70
C GLY A 548 26.76 -30.42 -21.51
N ALA A 549 25.97 -29.37 -21.76
CA ALA A 549 25.57 -28.40 -20.76
C ALA A 549 24.38 -28.90 -19.92
N ARG A 550 24.20 -28.32 -18.73
CA ARG A 550 23.04 -28.57 -17.86
C ARG A 550 22.07 -27.40 -17.94
N ALA A 551 20.78 -27.67 -18.00
CA ALA A 551 19.75 -26.65 -17.97
C ALA A 551 19.53 -26.13 -16.55
N ILE A 552 19.24 -24.85 -16.41
CA ILE A 552 18.99 -24.19 -15.11
C ILE A 552 17.50 -24.33 -14.81
N GLU A 553 17.13 -24.84 -13.62
CA GLU A 553 15.74 -25.08 -13.22
C GLU A 553 14.83 -23.87 -13.46
N ALA A 554 15.20 -22.69 -12.97
CA ALA A 554 14.36 -21.51 -13.08
C ALA A 554 14.16 -21.04 -14.54
N ASP A 555 15.14 -21.28 -15.41
CA ASP A 555 15.07 -21.00 -16.84
C ASP A 555 14.19 -22.03 -17.56
N VAL A 556 14.24 -23.31 -17.17
CA VAL A 556 13.31 -24.35 -17.65
C VAL A 556 11.89 -24.00 -17.24
N LEU A 557 11.63 -23.70 -15.96
CA LEU A 557 10.29 -23.36 -15.47
C LEU A 557 9.70 -22.19 -16.27
N LEU A 558 10.47 -21.11 -16.45
CA LEU A 558 10.00 -19.95 -17.20
C LEU A 558 9.76 -20.27 -18.68
N ALA A 559 10.58 -21.15 -19.30
CA ALA A 559 10.34 -21.63 -20.66
C ALA A 559 9.03 -22.43 -20.77
N LEU A 560 8.67 -23.23 -19.76
CA LEU A 560 7.39 -23.95 -19.71
C LEU A 560 6.22 -22.98 -19.66
N LEU A 561 6.27 -21.99 -18.75
CA LEU A 561 5.19 -20.99 -18.60
C LEU A 561 5.00 -20.10 -19.84
N ARG A 562 6.05 -19.91 -20.64
CA ARG A 562 6.01 -19.14 -21.90
C ARG A 562 5.72 -20.00 -23.14
N LEU A 563 5.62 -21.32 -23.01
CA LEU A 563 5.49 -22.23 -24.15
C LEU A 563 4.16 -22.05 -24.89
N ASP A 564 4.21 -21.86 -26.22
CA ASP A 564 3.01 -21.83 -27.04
C ASP A 564 2.50 -23.26 -27.32
N LEU A 565 1.57 -23.72 -26.48
CA LEU A 565 0.97 -25.05 -26.58
C LEU A 565 0.21 -25.27 -27.89
N GLY A 566 -0.28 -24.21 -28.55
CA GLY A 566 -1.01 -24.30 -29.80
C GLY A 566 -0.15 -24.70 -31.00
N ARG A 567 1.18 -24.66 -30.85
CA ARG A 567 2.15 -25.00 -31.91
C ARG A 567 2.85 -26.34 -31.68
N VAL A 568 2.46 -27.10 -30.66
CA VAL A 568 3.03 -28.42 -30.38
C VAL A 568 2.54 -29.44 -31.43
N THR A 569 3.48 -30.13 -32.07
CA THR A 569 3.17 -31.22 -33.01
C THR A 569 3.64 -32.59 -32.48
N PRO A 570 3.18 -33.70 -33.07
CA PRO A 570 3.69 -35.04 -32.73
C PRO A 570 5.21 -35.19 -32.94
N GLU A 571 5.76 -34.55 -33.98
CA GLU A 571 7.20 -34.56 -34.28
C GLU A 571 7.99 -33.86 -33.18
N ILE A 572 7.54 -32.68 -32.74
CA ILE A 572 8.14 -31.93 -31.63
C ILE A 572 8.12 -32.78 -30.36
N SER A 573 6.99 -33.45 -30.10
CA SER A 573 6.83 -34.31 -28.93
C SER A 573 7.78 -35.52 -28.96
N ALA A 574 7.99 -36.13 -30.13
CA ALA A 574 8.95 -37.22 -30.33
C ALA A 574 10.41 -36.76 -30.11
N GLU A 575 10.76 -35.56 -30.55
CA GLU A 575 12.10 -34.99 -30.30
C GLU A 575 12.33 -34.66 -28.81
N LEU A 576 11.34 -34.07 -28.13
CA LEU A 576 11.42 -33.79 -26.69
C LEU A 576 11.60 -35.06 -25.87
N ALA A 577 10.97 -36.17 -26.25
CA ALA A 577 11.12 -37.46 -25.56
C ALA A 577 12.57 -37.99 -25.58
N GLN A 578 13.31 -37.67 -26.65
CA GLN A 578 14.70 -38.09 -26.84
C GLN A 578 15.70 -37.13 -26.16
N ASN A 579 15.31 -35.89 -25.90
CA ASN A 579 16.18 -34.91 -25.27
C ASN A 579 16.31 -35.12 -23.75
N ARG A 580 17.48 -35.59 -23.30
CA ARG A 580 17.76 -35.91 -21.89
C ARG A 580 18.71 -34.91 -21.21
N VAL A 581 18.67 -33.63 -21.58
CA VAL A 581 19.48 -32.58 -20.94
C VAL A 581 19.19 -32.54 -19.43
N PRO A 582 20.20 -32.73 -18.56
CA PRO A 582 20.00 -32.70 -17.10
C PRO A 582 19.65 -31.29 -16.61
N VAL A 583 18.80 -31.20 -15.58
CA VAL A 583 18.36 -29.92 -14.99
C VAL A 583 18.92 -29.76 -13.58
N ILE A 584 19.55 -28.61 -13.30
CA ILE A 584 20.18 -28.28 -12.02
C ILE A 584 19.41 -27.16 -11.30
N GLY A 585 19.13 -27.34 -10.02
CA GLY A 585 18.55 -26.35 -9.11
C GLY A 585 19.58 -25.29 -8.68
N GLN A 586 19.09 -24.18 -8.11
CA GLN A 586 19.96 -23.10 -7.60
C GLN A 586 20.85 -23.54 -6.43
N ASP A 587 20.45 -24.59 -5.70
CA ASP A 587 21.21 -25.24 -4.63
C ASP A 587 22.27 -26.23 -5.17
N GLY A 588 22.33 -26.43 -6.49
CA GLY A 588 23.21 -27.39 -7.16
C GLY A 588 22.66 -28.81 -7.22
N ALA A 589 21.47 -29.08 -6.65
CA ALA A 589 20.84 -30.39 -6.73
C ALA A 589 20.31 -30.66 -8.14
N MET A 590 20.31 -31.93 -8.55
CA MET A 590 19.75 -32.34 -9.84
C MET A 590 18.27 -32.65 -9.68
N LEU A 591 17.45 -32.13 -10.59
CA LEU A 591 16.08 -32.61 -10.75
C LEU A 591 16.10 -34.05 -11.28
N ALA A 592 15.14 -34.86 -10.83
CA ALA A 592 14.93 -36.23 -11.29
C ALA A 592 14.48 -36.30 -12.75
N THR A 593 13.69 -35.32 -13.21
CA THR A 593 13.18 -35.27 -14.59
C THR A 593 14.09 -34.41 -15.48
N PRO A 594 14.68 -34.95 -16.57
CA PRO A 594 15.42 -34.15 -17.56
C PRO A 594 14.52 -33.18 -18.33
N ALA A 595 15.12 -32.17 -18.96
CA ALA A 595 14.38 -31.06 -19.57
C ALA A 595 13.33 -31.48 -20.61
N GLY A 596 13.67 -32.33 -21.59
CA GLY A 596 12.73 -32.78 -22.62
C GLY A 596 11.48 -33.49 -22.05
N PRO A 597 11.64 -34.53 -21.21
CA PRO A 597 10.55 -35.14 -20.48
C PRO A 597 9.76 -34.18 -19.57
N ALA A 598 10.40 -33.18 -18.96
CA ALA A 598 9.70 -32.17 -18.16
C ALA A 598 8.76 -31.30 -19.02
N VAL A 599 9.21 -30.92 -20.23
CA VAL A 599 8.38 -30.21 -21.21
C VAL A 599 7.17 -31.07 -21.63
N LEU A 600 7.36 -32.36 -21.91
CA LEU A 600 6.26 -33.26 -22.25
C LEU A 600 5.24 -33.41 -21.11
N ARG A 601 5.70 -33.48 -19.86
CA ARG A 601 4.79 -33.49 -18.70
C ARG A 601 3.96 -32.22 -18.62
N TYR A 602 4.56 -31.06 -18.87
CA TYR A 602 3.84 -29.79 -18.87
C TYR A 602 2.85 -29.67 -20.04
N ILE A 603 3.20 -30.14 -21.24
CA ILE A 603 2.27 -30.19 -22.38
C ILE A 603 1.02 -31.02 -22.04
N ALA A 604 1.19 -32.13 -21.32
CA ALA A 604 0.10 -33.01 -20.93
C ALA A 604 -0.74 -32.49 -19.74
N ASP A 605 -0.14 -31.68 -18.88
CA ASP A 605 -0.74 -31.14 -17.66
C ASP A 605 -0.31 -29.68 -17.47
N PRO A 606 -0.77 -28.75 -18.33
CA PRO A 606 -0.34 -27.36 -18.30
C PRO A 606 -1.03 -26.61 -17.17
N LEU A 607 -0.35 -25.57 -16.68
CA LEU A 607 -0.92 -24.68 -15.68
C LEU A 607 -2.21 -24.03 -16.23
N GLN A 608 -3.22 -23.92 -15.39
CA GLN A 608 -4.49 -23.25 -15.71
C GLN A 608 -4.58 -21.94 -14.94
N GLU A 609 -4.98 -20.87 -15.63
CA GLU A 609 -5.20 -19.59 -14.97
C GLU A 609 -6.44 -19.68 -14.07
N PRO A 610 -6.35 -19.35 -12.78
CA PRO A 610 -7.52 -19.34 -11.90
C PRO A 610 -8.41 -18.14 -12.23
N ASP A 611 -9.72 -18.32 -12.11
CA ASP A 611 -10.69 -17.22 -12.26
C ASP A 611 -10.47 -16.13 -11.21
N ARG A 612 -10.73 -14.86 -11.56
CA ARG A 612 -10.91 -13.82 -10.54
C ARG A 612 -12.34 -13.82 -10.03
N VAL A 613 -12.46 -13.93 -8.72
CA VAL A 613 -13.73 -13.93 -8.01
C VAL A 613 -13.84 -12.66 -7.16
N LEU A 614 -15.04 -12.10 -7.09
CA LEU A 614 -15.31 -10.99 -6.19
C LEU A 614 -15.26 -11.51 -4.75
N ASP A 615 -14.29 -11.04 -3.98
CA ASP A 615 -14.21 -11.30 -2.54
C ASP A 615 -15.21 -10.40 -1.83
N SER A 616 -16.36 -10.95 -1.46
CA SER A 616 -17.44 -10.23 -0.79
C SER A 616 -17.07 -9.69 0.58
N GLN A 617 -16.03 -10.23 1.24
CA GLN A 617 -15.56 -9.77 2.54
C GLN A 617 -14.59 -8.60 2.44
N ARG A 618 -13.85 -8.51 1.33
CA ARG A 618 -12.81 -7.50 1.08
C ARG A 618 -13.22 -6.48 0.01
N HIS A 619 -14.33 -6.68 -0.69
CA HIS A 619 -14.91 -5.80 -1.72
C HIS A 619 -13.99 -5.51 -2.91
N TRP A 620 -13.19 -6.50 -3.31
CA TRP A 620 -12.27 -6.44 -4.44
C TRP A 620 -12.21 -7.79 -5.17
N TRP A 621 -11.81 -7.77 -6.43
CA TRP A 621 -11.64 -8.98 -7.23
C TRP A 621 -10.33 -9.65 -6.85
N ALA A 622 -10.40 -10.78 -6.16
CA ALA A 622 -9.23 -11.57 -5.81
C ALA A 622 -9.04 -12.71 -6.83
N PRO A 623 -7.81 -13.20 -7.05
CA PRO A 623 -7.64 -14.46 -7.76
C PRO A 623 -8.27 -15.59 -6.94
N GLY A 624 -8.91 -16.53 -7.62
CA GLY A 624 -9.30 -17.81 -7.05
C GLY A 624 -8.07 -18.64 -6.65
N ALA A 625 -8.31 -19.79 -6.02
CA ALA A 625 -7.23 -20.67 -5.60
C ALA A 625 -6.43 -21.19 -6.80
N LEU A 626 -5.13 -20.89 -6.85
CA LEU A 626 -4.24 -21.45 -7.86
C LEU A 626 -4.02 -22.94 -7.57
N THR A 627 -4.34 -23.80 -8.54
CA THR A 627 -4.02 -25.23 -8.48
C THR A 627 -2.72 -25.47 -9.25
N LEU A 628 -1.68 -25.94 -8.56
CA LEU A 628 -0.41 -26.27 -9.20
C LEU A 628 -0.52 -27.65 -9.89
N PRO A 629 -0.25 -27.76 -11.20
CA PRO A 629 -0.28 -29.03 -11.92
C PRO A 629 0.86 -29.94 -11.45
N ALA A 630 0.65 -31.26 -11.56
CA ALA A 630 1.63 -32.27 -11.20
C ALA A 630 2.88 -32.23 -12.10
N SER A 631 2.78 -31.63 -13.28
CA SER A 631 3.91 -31.32 -14.15
C SER A 631 4.93 -30.36 -13.53
N LEU A 632 4.49 -29.47 -12.62
CA LEU A 632 5.34 -28.45 -11.98
C LEU A 632 5.74 -28.79 -10.54
N ALA A 633 5.25 -29.89 -9.98
CA ALA A 633 5.45 -30.24 -8.57
C ALA A 633 6.92 -30.51 -8.17
N GLU A 634 7.78 -30.84 -9.13
CA GLU A 634 9.20 -31.10 -8.89
C GLU A 634 10.04 -29.81 -8.79
N PHE A 635 9.52 -28.70 -9.32
CA PHE A 635 10.20 -27.41 -9.26
C PHE A 635 10.05 -26.81 -7.85
N PRO A 636 11.01 -25.98 -7.39
CA PRO A 636 10.80 -25.09 -6.25
C PRO A 636 9.46 -24.36 -6.36
N PRO A 637 8.77 -24.07 -5.24
CA PRO A 637 7.43 -23.46 -5.25
C PRO A 637 7.51 -21.96 -5.63
N ARG A 638 7.84 -21.70 -6.90
CA ARG A 638 7.96 -20.36 -7.49
C ARG A 638 6.61 -19.74 -7.80
N LEU A 639 5.52 -20.50 -7.68
CA LEU A 639 4.15 -20.00 -7.71
C LEU A 639 3.52 -20.31 -6.36
N ARG A 640 2.82 -19.33 -5.78
CA ARG A 640 2.20 -19.44 -4.46
C ARG A 640 0.73 -19.85 -4.60
N THR A 641 0.34 -20.89 -3.88
CA THR A 641 -1.04 -21.40 -3.89
C THR A 641 -1.86 -20.95 -2.67
N ASP A 642 -1.18 -20.42 -1.65
CA ASP A 642 -1.72 -20.07 -0.33
C ASP A 642 -1.90 -18.56 -0.11
N THR A 643 -1.61 -17.75 -1.13
CA THR A 643 -1.72 -16.29 -1.04
C THR A 643 -2.51 -15.70 -2.19
N VAL A 644 -3.07 -14.51 -1.98
CA VAL A 644 -3.71 -13.70 -3.03
C VAL A 644 -2.71 -13.20 -4.10
N HIS A 645 -1.41 -13.37 -3.86
CA HIS A 645 -0.35 -13.04 -4.81
C HIS A 645 0.36 -14.31 -5.25
N SER A 646 -0.25 -14.98 -6.23
CA SER A 646 0.21 -16.28 -6.72
C SER A 646 1.60 -16.26 -7.37
N GLY A 647 2.16 -15.09 -7.64
CA GLY A 647 3.41 -14.95 -8.39
C GLY A 647 3.24 -15.07 -9.89
N LEU A 648 2.01 -15.29 -10.35
CA LEU A 648 1.65 -15.30 -11.74
C LEU A 648 1.62 -13.87 -12.28
N SER A 649 2.35 -13.61 -13.36
CA SER A 649 2.50 -12.30 -13.98
C SER A 649 2.58 -12.42 -15.50
N LEU A 650 2.23 -11.35 -16.21
CA LEU A 650 2.17 -11.33 -17.69
C LEU A 650 3.52 -11.59 -18.37
N ASP A 651 4.63 -11.25 -17.70
CA ASP A 651 5.98 -11.51 -18.20
C ASP A 651 6.42 -12.97 -18.01
N ALA A 652 5.89 -13.63 -16.98
CA ALA A 652 6.11 -15.06 -16.75
C ALA A 652 5.18 -15.92 -17.61
N TRP A 653 3.94 -15.48 -17.82
CA TRP A 653 2.91 -16.18 -18.58
C TRP A 653 2.19 -15.21 -19.54
N PRO A 654 2.66 -15.08 -20.78
CA PRO A 654 2.16 -14.06 -21.71
C PRO A 654 0.74 -14.29 -22.22
N GLY A 655 0.30 -15.55 -22.24
CA GLY A 655 -1.08 -15.93 -22.54
C GLY A 655 -2.09 -15.68 -21.41
N GLY A 656 -1.64 -15.21 -20.24
CA GLY A 656 -2.52 -14.94 -19.10
C GLY A 656 -3.41 -13.70 -19.29
N GLY A 657 -4.61 -13.78 -18.72
CA GLY A 657 -5.63 -12.74 -18.72
C GLY A 657 -5.68 -11.93 -17.42
N ASP A 658 -6.88 -11.77 -16.87
CA ASP A 658 -7.16 -10.86 -15.75
C ASP A 658 -6.42 -11.22 -14.45
N THR A 659 -6.10 -12.50 -14.22
CA THR A 659 -5.39 -12.92 -13.00
C THR A 659 -3.89 -12.68 -13.15
N ALA A 660 -3.30 -13.04 -14.29
CA ALA A 660 -1.89 -12.76 -14.56
C ALA A 660 -1.59 -11.26 -14.65
N GLY A 661 -2.55 -10.47 -15.15
CA GLY A 661 -2.45 -9.01 -15.23
C GLY A 661 -3.03 -8.27 -14.03
N TRP A 662 -3.00 -8.86 -12.82
CA TRP A 662 -3.57 -8.22 -11.62
C TRP A 662 -2.94 -6.86 -11.29
N GLY A 663 -1.66 -6.66 -11.61
CA GLY A 663 -0.94 -5.39 -11.39
C GLY A 663 -1.35 -4.27 -12.37
N ILE A 664 -2.23 -4.57 -13.33
CA ILE A 664 -2.73 -3.63 -14.32
C ILE A 664 -3.98 -2.97 -13.74
N GLU A 665 -3.76 -1.85 -13.09
CA GLU A 665 -4.79 -0.98 -12.52
C GLU A 665 -4.30 0.46 -12.56
N HIS A 666 -5.16 1.42 -12.22
CA HIS A 666 -4.70 2.77 -12.04
C HIS A 666 -3.75 2.91 -10.86
N SER A 667 -2.56 3.43 -11.14
CA SER A 667 -1.52 3.66 -10.16
C SER A 667 -0.71 4.91 -10.51
N GLU A 668 -0.18 5.58 -9.49
CA GLU A 668 0.74 6.73 -9.65
C GLU A 668 2.21 6.28 -9.67
N LEU A 669 2.47 4.99 -9.89
CA LEU A 669 3.82 4.46 -10.05
C LEU A 669 4.42 4.87 -11.39
N ALA A 670 5.69 5.30 -11.37
CA ALA A 670 6.42 5.71 -12.57
C ALA A 670 6.59 4.57 -13.59
N GLY A 671 6.60 3.31 -13.14
CA GLY A 671 6.77 2.13 -14.00
C GLY A 671 5.53 1.66 -14.74
N LEU A 672 4.34 2.19 -14.42
CA LEU A 672 3.08 1.69 -14.98
C LEU A 672 3.04 1.76 -16.52
N GLY A 673 3.61 2.81 -17.11
CA GLY A 673 3.68 2.95 -18.57
C GLY A 673 4.43 1.79 -19.25
N ARG A 674 5.50 1.28 -18.62
CA ARG A 674 6.26 0.12 -19.11
C ARG A 674 5.46 -1.18 -18.95
N ASP A 675 4.78 -1.36 -17.82
CA ASP A 675 3.93 -2.53 -17.58
C ASP A 675 2.77 -2.58 -18.60
N LEU A 676 2.18 -1.42 -18.94
CA LEU A 676 1.21 -1.31 -20.03
C LEU A 676 1.85 -1.56 -21.41
N GLY A 677 3.10 -1.18 -21.61
CA GLY A 677 3.87 -1.54 -22.81
C GLY A 677 3.95 -3.05 -23.01
N VAL A 678 4.26 -3.80 -21.95
CA VAL A 678 4.27 -5.28 -21.97
C VAL A 678 2.86 -5.84 -22.19
N LEU A 679 1.84 -5.26 -21.56
CA LEU A 679 0.44 -5.67 -21.74
C LEU A 679 0.03 -5.70 -23.22
N VAL A 680 0.52 -4.76 -24.03
CA VAL A 680 0.03 -4.56 -25.40
C VAL A 680 0.86 -5.30 -26.45
N THR A 681 1.93 -6.00 -26.07
CA THR A 681 2.68 -6.88 -26.98
C THR A 681 2.01 -8.22 -27.22
N ARG A 682 0.90 -8.54 -26.55
CA ARG A 682 0.24 -9.85 -26.69
C ARG A 682 -0.37 -10.14 -28.07
N SER A 683 -0.43 -11.43 -28.39
CA SER A 683 -1.03 -12.01 -29.59
C SER A 683 -2.54 -12.28 -29.49
N VAL A 684 -3.15 -12.03 -28.33
CA VAL A 684 -4.58 -12.27 -28.10
C VAL A 684 -5.29 -10.98 -27.67
N PRO A 685 -6.60 -10.82 -27.95
CA PRO A 685 -7.37 -9.69 -27.43
C PRO A 685 -7.32 -9.57 -25.91
N LEU A 686 -7.48 -8.36 -25.40
CA LEU A 686 -7.55 -8.09 -23.97
C LEU A 686 -8.80 -8.72 -23.36
N THR A 687 -8.64 -9.35 -22.20
CA THR A 687 -9.75 -9.80 -21.36
C THR A 687 -10.52 -8.61 -20.76
N PRO A 688 -11.77 -8.80 -20.31
CA PRO A 688 -12.63 -7.69 -19.89
C PRO A 688 -12.04 -6.78 -18.82
N GLY A 689 -11.35 -7.34 -17.81
CA GLY A 689 -10.67 -6.58 -16.77
C GLY A 689 -9.43 -5.85 -17.26
N LEU A 690 -8.58 -6.50 -18.06
CA LEU A 690 -7.42 -5.85 -18.65
C LEU A 690 -7.81 -4.71 -19.61
N ALA A 691 -8.86 -4.89 -20.40
CA ALA A 691 -9.36 -3.88 -21.32
C ALA A 691 -9.83 -2.62 -20.58
N VAL A 692 -10.65 -2.77 -19.53
CA VAL A 692 -11.12 -1.60 -18.75
C VAL A 692 -9.96 -0.93 -18.02
N ASN A 693 -9.01 -1.69 -17.47
CA ASN A 693 -7.92 -1.13 -16.67
C ASN A 693 -6.83 -0.47 -17.53
N LEU A 694 -6.57 -0.94 -18.75
CA LEU A 694 -5.74 -0.24 -19.72
C LEU A 694 -6.31 1.15 -20.03
N LEU A 695 -7.60 1.22 -20.38
CA LEU A 695 -8.28 2.49 -20.66
C LEU A 695 -8.24 3.42 -19.45
N ALA A 696 -8.51 2.85 -18.27
CA ALA A 696 -8.67 3.62 -17.06
C ALA A 696 -7.36 4.06 -16.41
N ALA A 697 -6.21 3.52 -16.81
CA ALA A 697 -4.90 3.95 -16.34
C ALA A 697 -4.63 5.44 -16.65
N GLN A 698 -5.17 5.95 -17.77
CA GLN A 698 -4.98 7.33 -18.24
C GLN A 698 -5.53 8.41 -17.32
N ARG A 699 -6.42 8.07 -16.39
CA ARG A 699 -7.06 9.05 -15.50
C ARG A 699 -6.15 9.67 -14.44
N GLY A 700 -4.84 9.37 -14.46
CA GLY A 700 -3.85 10.03 -13.61
C GLY A 700 -2.49 9.34 -13.61
N PHE A 701 -1.83 9.26 -14.77
CA PHE A 701 -0.45 8.77 -14.83
C PHE A 701 0.52 9.63 -14.01
N HIS A 702 1.55 8.98 -13.49
CA HIS A 702 2.80 9.65 -13.11
C HIS A 702 3.42 10.31 -14.35
N GLU A 703 4.09 11.46 -14.21
CA GLU A 703 4.66 12.22 -15.34
C GLU A 703 5.55 11.36 -16.26
N ARG A 704 6.37 10.50 -15.67
CA ARG A 704 7.25 9.54 -16.38
C ARG A 704 6.51 8.40 -17.10
N ALA A 705 5.25 8.14 -16.75
CA ALA A 705 4.43 7.09 -17.35
C ALA A 705 3.46 7.61 -18.42
N VAL A 706 3.25 8.93 -18.53
CA VAL A 706 2.24 9.53 -19.43
C VAL A 706 2.48 9.12 -20.88
N VAL A 707 3.72 9.27 -21.37
CA VAL A 707 4.05 9.02 -22.79
C VAL A 707 3.86 7.54 -23.12
N ASP A 708 4.50 6.65 -22.35
CA ASP A 708 4.44 5.21 -22.57
C ASP A 708 3.01 4.67 -22.40
N GLY A 709 2.29 5.14 -21.37
CA GLY A 709 0.93 4.71 -21.08
C GLY A 709 -0.08 5.14 -22.13
N ALA A 710 -0.01 6.38 -22.63
CA ALA A 710 -0.84 6.85 -23.73
C ALA A 710 -0.52 6.10 -25.04
N GLN A 711 0.77 5.83 -25.29
CA GLN A 711 1.18 5.04 -26.45
C GLN A 711 0.67 3.61 -26.37
N ALA A 712 0.69 2.97 -25.18
CA ALA A 712 0.17 1.63 -25.02
C ALA A 712 -1.31 1.52 -25.42
N VAL A 713 -2.14 2.51 -25.10
CA VAL A 713 -3.56 2.51 -25.49
C VAL A 713 -3.72 2.60 -27.02
N ARG A 714 -2.95 3.49 -27.66
CA ARG A 714 -2.93 3.59 -29.13
C ARG A 714 -2.44 2.31 -29.80
N ASP A 715 -1.39 1.71 -29.27
CA ASP A 715 -0.85 0.44 -29.73
C ASP A 715 -1.88 -0.68 -29.57
N ALA A 716 -2.58 -0.75 -28.45
CA ALA A 716 -3.61 -1.77 -28.23
C ALA A 716 -4.75 -1.68 -29.25
N TRP A 717 -5.17 -0.46 -29.61
CA TRP A 717 -6.15 -0.24 -30.67
C TRP A 717 -5.59 -0.62 -32.04
N ALA A 718 -4.43 -0.07 -32.42
CA ALA A 718 -3.80 -0.30 -33.72
C ALA A 718 -3.49 -1.78 -33.97
N ARG A 719 -3.19 -2.54 -32.91
CA ARG A 719 -2.89 -3.98 -32.95
C ARG A 719 -4.15 -4.86 -32.95
N GLY A 720 -5.34 -4.28 -32.89
CA GLY A 720 -6.61 -5.01 -32.88
C GLY A 720 -6.83 -5.86 -31.61
N ILE A 721 -6.13 -5.56 -30.51
CA ILE A 721 -6.29 -6.30 -29.24
C ILE A 721 -7.29 -5.63 -28.30
N LEU A 722 -7.59 -4.34 -28.50
CA LEU A 722 -8.60 -3.59 -27.76
C LEU A 722 -9.94 -3.63 -28.51
N ILE A 723 -10.84 -4.51 -28.09
CA ILE A 723 -12.10 -4.78 -28.79
C ILE A 723 -13.26 -3.95 -28.18
N PRO A 724 -14.05 -3.21 -29.00
CA PRO A 724 -15.26 -2.54 -28.56
C PRO A 724 -16.22 -3.46 -27.80
N GLY A 725 -16.76 -3.00 -26.68
CA GLY A 725 -17.73 -3.74 -25.88
C GLY A 725 -17.15 -4.83 -24.96
N VAL A 726 -15.84 -5.10 -24.99
CA VAL A 726 -15.19 -6.09 -24.11
C VAL A 726 -14.85 -5.53 -22.73
N ALA A 727 -14.50 -4.25 -22.62
CA ALA A 727 -14.14 -3.62 -21.36
C ALA A 727 -15.30 -3.69 -20.35
N ASP A 728 -15.07 -4.37 -19.21
CA ASP A 728 -16.09 -4.56 -18.18
C ASP A 728 -15.90 -3.59 -17.01
N PRO A 729 -16.77 -2.58 -16.82
CA PRO A 729 -16.67 -1.64 -15.71
C PRO A 729 -16.84 -2.28 -14.33
N ALA A 730 -17.32 -3.53 -14.24
CA ALA A 730 -17.37 -4.26 -12.98
C ALA A 730 -15.99 -4.65 -12.44
N ARG A 731 -14.99 -4.75 -13.32
CA ARG A 731 -13.60 -5.13 -12.98
C ARG A 731 -12.66 -3.93 -12.91
N LEU A 732 -13.21 -2.71 -12.94
CA LEU A 732 -12.43 -1.48 -12.88
C LEU A 732 -11.63 -1.41 -11.57
N ASP A 733 -10.31 -1.25 -11.70
CA ASP A 733 -9.30 -1.27 -10.63
C ASP A 733 -9.36 -2.48 -9.72
N TRP A 734 -9.98 -3.55 -10.23
CA TRP A 734 -10.24 -4.74 -9.44
C TRP A 734 -11.01 -4.47 -8.15
N GLN A 735 -11.79 -3.39 -8.09
CA GLN A 735 -12.63 -3.02 -6.95
C GLN A 735 -14.09 -3.39 -7.23
N GLU A 736 -14.86 -3.70 -6.19
CA GLU A 736 -16.30 -3.89 -6.33
C GLU A 736 -17.00 -2.61 -6.79
N THR A 737 -16.66 -1.49 -6.14
CA THR A 737 -17.26 -0.18 -6.44
C THR A 737 -16.26 0.69 -7.19
N PRO A 738 -16.55 1.07 -8.45
CA PRO A 738 -15.62 1.88 -9.25
C PRO A 738 -15.50 3.31 -8.71
N GLY A 739 -14.26 3.80 -8.64
CA GLY A 739 -13.93 5.15 -8.17
C GLY A 739 -13.48 6.08 -9.30
N LYS A 740 -13.26 7.37 -8.97
CA LYS A 740 -12.67 8.38 -9.86
C LYS A 740 -13.36 8.54 -11.23
N LEU A 741 -14.67 8.30 -11.31
CA LEU A 741 -15.42 8.27 -12.57
C LEU A 741 -15.35 9.58 -13.38
N ALA A 742 -15.29 10.74 -12.72
CA ALA A 742 -15.16 12.02 -13.41
C ALA A 742 -13.86 12.14 -14.22
N ALA A 743 -12.74 11.70 -13.64
CA ALA A 743 -11.44 11.70 -14.32
C ALA A 743 -11.41 10.64 -15.43
N PHE A 744 -12.02 9.47 -15.19
CA PHE A 744 -12.11 8.44 -16.21
C PHE A 744 -12.98 8.87 -17.40
N ALA A 745 -14.10 9.57 -17.14
CA ALA A 745 -14.96 10.10 -18.18
C ALA A 745 -14.23 11.13 -19.07
N ALA A 746 -13.40 11.99 -18.47
CA ALA A 746 -12.56 12.92 -19.22
C ALA A 746 -11.54 12.19 -20.10
N ALA A 747 -10.85 11.19 -19.57
CA ALA A 747 -9.91 10.36 -20.34
C ALA A 747 -10.63 9.62 -21.49
N CYS A 748 -11.84 9.09 -21.26
CA CYS A 748 -12.64 8.48 -22.33
C CYS A 748 -12.99 9.47 -23.44
N ALA A 749 -13.27 10.74 -23.10
CA ALA A 749 -13.58 11.75 -24.08
C ALA A 749 -12.36 12.14 -24.93
N GLU A 750 -11.17 12.20 -24.34
CA GLU A 750 -9.90 12.38 -25.06
C GLU A 750 -9.62 11.19 -25.99
N LEU A 751 -9.83 9.96 -25.53
CA LEU A 751 -9.68 8.77 -26.36
C LEU A 751 -10.69 8.70 -27.51
N ALA A 752 -11.92 9.18 -27.28
CA ALA A 752 -12.90 9.31 -28.36
C ALA A 752 -12.36 10.23 -29.46
N ASP A 753 -11.75 11.36 -29.08
CA ASP A 753 -11.12 12.31 -30.03
C ASP A 753 -9.94 11.68 -30.79
N GLU A 754 -9.22 10.75 -30.17
CA GLU A 754 -8.13 9.99 -30.79
C GLU A 754 -8.61 8.83 -31.71
N GLY A 755 -9.92 8.68 -31.93
CA GLY A 755 -10.46 7.65 -32.82
C GLY A 755 -10.96 6.37 -32.15
N LEU A 756 -11.00 6.33 -30.82
CA LEU A 756 -11.46 5.17 -30.05
C LEU A 756 -12.92 5.30 -29.60
N LEU A 757 -13.74 6.12 -30.27
CA LEU A 757 -15.15 6.32 -29.89
C LEU A 757 -15.92 5.00 -29.80
N ALA A 758 -15.69 4.08 -30.74
CA ALA A 758 -16.32 2.76 -30.75
C ALA A 758 -16.03 1.95 -29.47
N VAL A 759 -14.87 2.15 -28.84
CA VAL A 759 -14.46 1.46 -27.61
C VAL A 759 -15.08 2.10 -26.38
N VAL A 760 -14.96 3.43 -26.26
CA VAL A 760 -15.35 4.15 -25.03
C VAL A 760 -16.84 4.43 -24.92
N TRP A 761 -17.56 4.49 -26.05
CA TRP A 761 -19.00 4.76 -26.08
C TRP A 761 -19.83 3.74 -25.27
N PRO A 762 -19.76 2.42 -25.54
CA PRO A 762 -20.50 1.43 -24.74
C PRO A 762 -20.03 1.39 -23.28
N LEU A 763 -18.74 1.67 -23.03
CA LEU A 763 -18.17 1.70 -21.68
C LEU A 763 -18.76 2.84 -20.83
N LEU A 764 -18.90 4.04 -21.39
CA LEU A 764 -19.50 5.19 -20.68
C LEU A 764 -20.95 4.90 -20.26
N ASP A 765 -21.77 4.31 -21.14
CA ASP A 765 -23.15 3.93 -20.80
C ASP A 765 -23.20 2.79 -19.76
N ALA A 766 -22.29 1.81 -19.86
CA ALA A 766 -22.18 0.74 -18.87
C ALA A 766 -21.76 1.25 -17.47
N LEU A 767 -20.91 2.29 -17.40
CA LEU A 767 -20.56 2.97 -16.15
C LEU A 767 -21.75 3.74 -15.55
N VAL A 768 -22.60 4.35 -16.38
CA VAL A 768 -23.87 4.96 -15.93
C VAL A 768 -24.79 3.90 -15.34
N ALA A 769 -24.97 2.76 -16.02
CA ALA A 769 -25.75 1.65 -15.51
C ALA A 769 -25.20 1.11 -14.19
N ARG A 770 -23.88 0.96 -14.06
CA ARG A 770 -23.25 0.51 -12.81
C ARG A 770 -23.43 1.51 -11.68
N SER A 771 -23.33 2.81 -11.96
CA SER A 771 -23.61 3.86 -10.98
C SER A 771 -25.06 3.83 -10.47
N LEU A 772 -26.01 3.53 -11.36
CA LEU A 772 -27.42 3.41 -11.00
C LEU A 772 -27.71 2.21 -10.10
N ARG A 773 -26.96 1.10 -10.25
CA ARG A 773 -27.09 -0.11 -9.42
C ARG A 773 -26.45 0.04 -8.03
N ALA A 774 -25.57 1.02 -7.84
CA ALA A 774 -24.97 1.26 -6.54
C ALA A 774 -26.01 1.81 -5.55
N PRO A 775 -25.85 1.60 -4.22
CA PRO A 775 -26.78 2.10 -3.21
C PRO A 775 -27.04 3.62 -3.30
N ARG A 776 -26.05 4.35 -3.84
CA ARG A 776 -26.12 5.77 -4.18
C ARG A 776 -25.42 5.98 -5.51
N LEU A 777 -25.91 6.93 -6.31
CA LEU A 777 -25.23 7.36 -7.53
C LEU A 777 -23.77 7.70 -7.20
N LEU A 778 -22.85 7.08 -7.94
CA LEU A 778 -21.43 7.22 -7.74
C LEU A 778 -20.96 8.64 -8.08
N ALA A 779 -19.96 9.12 -7.36
CA ALA A 779 -19.33 10.40 -7.65
C ALA A 779 -18.70 10.36 -9.07
N GLY A 780 -19.02 11.36 -9.90
CA GLY A 780 -18.61 11.40 -11.31
C GLY A 780 -19.69 10.97 -12.32
N THR A 781 -20.87 10.53 -11.85
CA THR A 781 -22.00 10.19 -12.74
C THR A 781 -22.47 11.36 -13.62
N PRO A 782 -22.60 12.61 -13.11
CA PRO A 782 -22.96 13.75 -13.96
C PRO A 782 -21.97 13.97 -15.12
N GLU A 783 -20.67 13.73 -14.89
CA GLU A 783 -19.60 13.88 -15.87
C GLU A 783 -19.67 12.79 -16.95
N LEU A 784 -19.94 11.53 -16.57
CA LEU A 784 -20.20 10.44 -17.54
C LEU A 784 -21.33 10.82 -18.51
N VAL A 785 -22.46 11.27 -17.96
CA VAL A 785 -23.63 11.66 -18.77
C VAL A 785 -23.33 12.92 -19.59
N THR A 786 -22.55 13.86 -19.07
CA THR A 786 -22.14 15.06 -19.82
C THR A 786 -21.38 14.67 -21.09
N TYR A 787 -20.36 13.81 -20.97
CA TYR A 787 -19.57 13.37 -22.13
C TYR A 787 -20.35 12.48 -23.10
N LEU A 788 -21.29 11.66 -22.61
CA LEU A 788 -22.23 10.95 -23.50
C LEU A 788 -23.03 11.93 -24.37
N GLY A 789 -23.49 13.04 -23.80
CA GLY A 789 -24.18 14.10 -24.55
C GLY A 789 -23.27 14.79 -25.58
N GLU A 790 -22.02 15.08 -25.21
CA GLU A 790 -21.04 15.70 -26.11
C GLU A 790 -20.65 14.80 -27.29
N LEU A 791 -20.59 13.48 -27.08
CA LEU A 791 -20.18 12.49 -28.11
C LEU A 791 -21.35 11.98 -28.96
N LEU A 792 -22.60 12.15 -28.51
CA LEU A 792 -23.79 11.66 -29.22
C LEU A 792 -23.87 12.10 -30.70
N PRO A 793 -23.55 13.37 -31.08
CA PRO A 793 -23.58 13.78 -32.48
C PRO A 793 -22.65 12.93 -33.37
N ALA A 794 -21.45 12.59 -32.91
CA ALA A 794 -20.52 11.75 -33.66
C ALA A 794 -21.06 10.33 -33.87
N VAL A 795 -21.68 9.74 -32.85
CA VAL A 795 -22.27 8.40 -32.94
C VAL A 795 -23.44 8.38 -33.92
N ARG A 796 -24.30 9.41 -33.91
CA ARG A 796 -25.39 9.54 -34.89
C ARG A 796 -24.88 9.63 -36.32
N LEU A 797 -23.82 10.41 -36.56
CA LEU A 797 -23.17 10.49 -37.87
C LEU A 797 -22.57 9.13 -38.27
N ALA A 798 -21.91 8.43 -37.36
CA ALA A 798 -21.35 7.10 -37.62
C ALA A 798 -22.43 6.06 -37.95
N VAL A 799 -23.58 6.08 -37.26
CA VAL A 799 -24.73 5.21 -37.58
C VAL A 799 -25.32 5.57 -38.95
N ALA A 800 -25.52 6.85 -39.23
CA ALA A 800 -26.04 7.31 -40.52
C ALA A 800 -25.10 6.95 -41.69
N ALA A 801 -23.79 6.94 -41.45
CA ALA A 801 -22.76 6.53 -42.41
C ALA A 801 -22.55 5.00 -42.50
N GLY A 802 -23.26 4.20 -41.70
CA GLY A 802 -23.10 2.75 -41.65
C GLY A 802 -21.78 2.26 -41.03
N LEU A 803 -21.05 3.13 -40.34
CA LEU A 803 -19.80 2.81 -39.63
C LEU A 803 -20.07 2.21 -38.24
N ALA A 804 -21.19 2.60 -37.63
CA ALA A 804 -21.67 2.09 -36.35
C ALA A 804 -23.01 1.35 -36.53
N PRO A 805 -23.27 0.27 -35.79
CA PRO A 805 -24.57 -0.38 -35.84
C PRO A 805 -25.64 0.47 -35.15
N GLY A 806 -26.89 0.38 -35.60
CA GLY A 806 -28.01 1.18 -35.08
C GLY A 806 -28.24 1.03 -33.57
N HIS A 807 -27.99 -0.16 -33.01
CA HIS A 807 -28.08 -0.41 -31.57
C HIS A 807 -27.06 0.38 -30.73
N SER A 808 -26.07 1.04 -31.34
CA SER A 808 -25.19 1.99 -30.66
C SER A 808 -25.96 3.17 -30.06
N LEU A 809 -27.17 3.49 -30.55
CA LEU A 809 -28.04 4.53 -30.01
C LEU A 809 -29.02 4.03 -28.93
N ALA A 810 -28.91 2.77 -28.50
CA ALA A 810 -29.79 2.21 -27.46
C ALA A 810 -29.57 2.89 -26.10
N LEU A 811 -28.31 3.08 -25.69
CA LEU A 811 -27.92 3.75 -24.44
C LEU A 811 -28.76 3.32 -23.23
N LEU A 812 -28.81 2.01 -22.96
CA LEU A 812 -29.69 1.40 -21.96
C LEU A 812 -29.45 1.94 -20.55
N GLY A 813 -28.19 2.18 -20.16
CA GLY A 813 -27.83 2.76 -18.86
C GLY A 813 -28.36 4.19 -18.71
N THR A 814 -28.20 5.00 -19.76
CA THR A 814 -28.66 6.40 -19.80
C THR A 814 -30.19 6.49 -19.80
N ARG A 815 -30.88 5.62 -20.55
CA ARG A 815 -32.35 5.51 -20.51
C ARG A 815 -32.86 5.13 -19.13
N ALA A 816 -32.24 4.13 -18.49
CA ALA A 816 -32.57 3.73 -17.13
C ALA A 816 -32.37 4.89 -16.12
N LEU A 817 -31.27 5.64 -16.26
CA LEU A 817 -31.01 6.82 -15.42
C LEU A 817 -32.03 7.95 -15.66
N ALA A 818 -32.45 8.19 -16.91
CA ALA A 818 -33.45 9.20 -17.23
C ALA A 818 -34.83 8.88 -16.63
N ALA A 819 -35.18 7.59 -16.57
CA ALA A 819 -36.40 7.06 -15.98
C ALA A 819 -36.37 7.01 -14.44
N ALA A 820 -35.18 7.07 -13.82
CA ALA A 820 -35.04 7.01 -12.38
C ALA A 820 -35.76 8.17 -11.65
N PRO A 821 -36.35 7.92 -10.47
CA PRO A 821 -36.98 8.97 -9.67
C PRO A 821 -35.92 9.94 -9.12
N GLY A 822 -36.17 11.24 -9.22
CA GLY A 822 -35.29 12.28 -8.67
C GLY A 822 -35.00 13.42 -9.65
N ASN A 823 -34.36 14.48 -9.11
CA ASN A 823 -33.97 15.70 -9.82
C ASN A 823 -32.45 15.97 -9.72
N SER A 824 -31.65 14.91 -9.62
CA SER A 824 -30.19 15.08 -9.63
C SER A 824 -29.72 15.65 -10.96
N ARG A 825 -28.57 16.33 -10.96
CA ARG A 825 -27.95 16.84 -12.20
C ARG A 825 -27.78 15.73 -13.25
N ALA A 826 -27.35 14.54 -12.83
CA ALA A 826 -27.16 13.39 -13.71
C ALA A 826 -28.48 12.95 -14.39
N VAL A 827 -29.57 12.85 -13.62
CA VAL A 827 -30.91 12.51 -14.15
C VAL A 827 -31.40 13.59 -15.13
N GLY A 828 -31.21 14.87 -14.80
CA GLY A 828 -31.57 15.98 -15.67
C GLY A 828 -30.80 15.98 -17.00
N LEU A 829 -29.51 15.63 -16.99
CA LEU A 829 -28.70 15.48 -18.21
C LEU A 829 -29.15 14.26 -19.03
N ALA A 830 -29.40 13.12 -18.37
CA ALA A 830 -29.83 11.89 -19.05
C ALA A 830 -31.17 12.08 -19.78
N ARG A 831 -32.13 12.79 -19.16
CA ARG A 831 -33.42 13.13 -19.81
C ARG A 831 -33.26 13.97 -21.07
N LYS A 832 -32.27 14.87 -21.11
CA LYS A 832 -31.98 15.66 -22.32
C LYS A 832 -31.45 14.78 -23.44
N ILE A 833 -30.49 13.91 -23.14
CA ILE A 833 -29.92 12.97 -24.12
C ILE A 833 -31.01 12.06 -24.68
N VAL A 834 -31.84 11.45 -23.82
CA VAL A 834 -32.91 10.53 -24.24
C VAL A 834 -33.96 11.20 -25.13
N ALA A 835 -34.22 12.50 -24.93
CA ALA A 835 -35.13 13.26 -25.78
C ALA A 835 -34.61 13.44 -27.23
N GLU A 836 -33.32 13.24 -27.47
CA GLU A 836 -32.68 13.34 -28.79
C GLU A 836 -32.49 11.96 -29.47
N LEU A 837 -32.78 10.86 -28.78
CA LEU A 837 -32.61 9.49 -29.29
C LEU A 837 -33.90 8.97 -29.97
N PRO A 838 -33.78 8.08 -30.97
CA PRO A 838 -34.94 7.40 -31.55
C PRO A 838 -35.68 6.54 -30.51
N GLU A 839 -36.98 6.26 -30.73
CA GLU A 839 -37.73 5.30 -29.90
C GLU A 839 -37.20 3.88 -30.11
N ASP A 840 -37.14 3.11 -29.03
CA ASP A 840 -36.55 1.76 -29.02
C ASP A 840 -37.41 0.81 -29.85
N THR A 841 -36.95 0.38 -31.03
CA THR A 841 -37.76 -0.42 -31.98
C THR A 841 -37.24 -1.81 -32.31
N GLU A 842 -36.12 -2.29 -31.74
CA GLU A 842 -35.63 -3.66 -32.01
C GLU A 842 -35.16 -4.40 -30.76
N PRO A 843 -35.59 -5.67 -30.55
CA PRO A 843 -35.06 -6.52 -29.49
C PRO A 843 -33.69 -7.08 -29.87
N ALA A 844 -32.74 -7.04 -28.92
CA ALA A 844 -31.37 -7.52 -29.08
C ALA A 844 -31.28 -9.05 -29.33
N PRO A 845 -30.24 -9.55 -30.02
CA PRO A 845 -29.94 -10.99 -30.10
C PRO A 845 -29.52 -11.55 -28.73
N PRO A 846 -29.72 -12.87 -28.48
CA PRO A 846 -29.68 -13.43 -27.14
C PRO A 846 -28.27 -13.42 -26.55
N ALA A 847 -28.10 -12.73 -25.43
CA ALA A 847 -26.99 -12.97 -24.52
C ALA A 847 -27.20 -14.32 -23.81
N THR A 848 -26.18 -15.15 -23.81
CA THR A 848 -26.07 -16.39 -23.03
C THR A 848 -26.38 -16.10 -21.54
N PRO A 849 -27.19 -16.93 -20.86
CA PRO A 849 -27.90 -16.52 -19.64
C PRO A 849 -26.95 -16.40 -18.42
N GLY A 850 -26.60 -15.17 -18.07
CA GLY A 850 -26.29 -14.79 -16.69
C GLY A 850 -27.57 -14.31 -16.02
N THR A 851 -28.00 -15.02 -14.97
CA THR A 851 -29.24 -14.85 -14.21
C THR A 851 -29.69 -13.39 -14.06
N ALA A 852 -30.70 -13.02 -14.84
CA ALA A 852 -31.48 -11.80 -14.65
C ALA A 852 -32.48 -12.02 -13.51
N HIS A 853 -32.47 -11.14 -12.51
CA HIS A 853 -33.63 -10.96 -11.64
C HIS A 853 -34.51 -9.86 -12.22
N GLU A 854 -35.69 -10.28 -12.67
CA GLU A 854 -36.76 -9.44 -13.18
C GLU A 854 -37.30 -8.50 -12.10
N SER A 855 -37.43 -7.22 -12.44
CA SER A 855 -38.20 -6.24 -11.69
C SER A 855 -39.70 -6.46 -11.90
N ALA A 856 -40.36 -7.05 -10.91
CA ALA A 856 -41.82 -7.19 -10.82
C ALA A 856 -42.49 -5.94 -10.20
N PRO A 857 -43.78 -5.69 -10.50
CA PRO A 857 -44.50 -4.49 -10.07
C PRO A 857 -44.87 -4.54 -8.58
N ARG A 858 -44.96 -3.35 -8.00
CA ARG A 858 -45.25 -3.08 -6.58
C ARG A 858 -46.67 -3.50 -6.20
N ALA A 859 -46.84 -4.66 -5.56
CA ALA A 859 -47.90 -4.97 -4.57
C ALA A 859 -47.82 -6.44 -4.07
N ALA A 860 -46.96 -6.69 -3.09
CA ALA A 860 -47.06 -7.68 -2.00
C ALA A 860 -45.67 -7.72 -1.35
N VAL A 861 -45.57 -7.49 -0.04
CA VAL A 861 -44.30 -7.51 0.69
C VAL A 861 -43.76 -8.94 0.62
N ALA A 862 -42.75 -9.19 -0.23
CA ALA A 862 -42.12 -10.50 -0.33
C ALA A 862 -41.33 -10.77 0.95
N HIS A 863 -41.48 -11.96 1.52
CA HIS A 863 -40.64 -12.42 2.64
C HIS A 863 -39.29 -12.90 2.09
N LEU A 864 -38.18 -12.41 2.66
CA LEU A 864 -36.83 -12.93 2.43
C LEU A 864 -36.82 -14.46 2.62
N SER A 865 -36.33 -15.20 1.62
CA SER A 865 -36.10 -16.64 1.72
C SER A 865 -35.09 -16.94 2.83
N ASP A 866 -35.15 -18.15 3.40
CA ASP A 866 -34.24 -18.52 4.50
C ASP A 866 -32.77 -18.52 4.07
N ALA A 867 -32.45 -18.96 2.84
CA ALA A 867 -31.09 -18.90 2.30
C ALA A 867 -30.57 -17.46 2.15
N ALA A 868 -31.40 -16.55 1.62
CA ALA A 868 -31.03 -15.14 1.48
C ALA A 868 -30.91 -14.43 2.84
N PHE A 869 -31.71 -14.84 3.84
CA PHE A 869 -31.58 -14.35 5.20
C PHE A 869 -30.31 -14.86 5.88
N GLU A 870 -29.97 -16.15 5.75
CA GLU A 870 -28.75 -16.72 6.33
C GLU A 870 -27.47 -16.11 5.75
N GLU A 871 -27.46 -15.77 4.46
CA GLU A 871 -26.34 -15.05 3.81
C GLU A 871 -26.20 -13.62 4.35
N ALA A 872 -27.33 -12.92 4.54
CA ALA A 872 -27.36 -11.54 5.01
C ALA A 872 -27.26 -11.40 6.55
N TRP A 873 -27.53 -12.47 7.31
CA TRP A 873 -27.55 -12.53 8.76
C TRP A 873 -26.88 -13.82 9.27
N PRO A 874 -25.54 -13.93 9.18
CA PRO A 874 -24.82 -15.14 9.59
C PRO A 874 -25.03 -15.48 11.07
N LEU A 875 -25.79 -16.54 11.33
CA LEU A 875 -26.28 -16.97 12.66
C LEU A 875 -25.19 -17.29 13.70
N ARG A 876 -23.94 -17.49 13.28
CA ARG A 876 -22.82 -17.75 14.20
C ARG A 876 -22.32 -16.49 14.91
N ARG A 877 -22.62 -15.29 14.39
CA ARG A 877 -22.10 -14.02 14.89
C ARG A 877 -23.14 -13.25 15.71
N GLY A 878 -22.67 -12.51 16.72
CA GLY A 878 -23.50 -11.63 17.55
C GLY A 878 -24.10 -12.27 18.81
N GLY A 879 -23.81 -13.55 19.07
CA GLY A 879 -24.18 -14.25 20.31
C GLY A 879 -23.27 -13.90 21.50
N GLY A 880 -23.82 -13.96 22.71
CA GLY A 880 -23.10 -13.71 23.97
C GLY A 880 -23.78 -12.67 24.87
N PRO A 881 -23.84 -12.88 26.20
CA PRO A 881 -24.40 -11.89 27.12
C PRO A 881 -23.54 -10.63 27.17
N ALA A 882 -24.18 -9.47 27.44
CA ALA A 882 -23.43 -8.24 27.69
C ALA A 882 -22.60 -8.38 28.97
N ILE A 883 -21.33 -7.96 28.90
CA ILE A 883 -20.48 -7.84 30.08
C ILE A 883 -20.47 -6.37 30.50
N ASP A 884 -21.34 -6.06 31.45
CA ASP A 884 -21.43 -4.73 32.05
C ASP A 884 -20.38 -4.56 33.16
N ASP A 885 -19.36 -3.76 32.86
CA ASP A 885 -18.29 -3.38 33.77
C ASP A 885 -18.63 -2.21 34.70
N GLY A 886 -19.83 -1.63 34.57
CA GLY A 886 -20.28 -0.47 35.33
C GLY A 886 -19.56 0.84 34.98
N ALA A 887 -18.77 0.89 33.91
CA ALA A 887 -18.04 2.09 33.52
C ALA A 887 -18.97 3.19 32.99
N ALA A 888 -18.81 4.42 33.49
CA ALA A 888 -19.28 5.61 32.78
C ALA A 888 -18.27 5.98 31.68
N VAL A 889 -18.75 6.17 30.44
CA VAL A 889 -17.90 6.47 29.29
C VAL A 889 -17.95 7.95 28.96
N THR A 890 -16.77 8.57 28.86
CA THR A 890 -16.61 9.93 28.35
C THR A 890 -15.89 9.89 27.01
N ALA A 891 -16.32 10.73 26.06
CA ALA A 891 -15.70 10.84 24.76
C ALA A 891 -15.61 12.33 24.37
N ARG A 892 -14.40 12.86 24.19
CA ARG A 892 -14.17 14.29 23.93
C ARG A 892 -13.05 14.51 22.94
N TRP A 893 -13.17 15.52 22.08
CA TRP A 893 -12.06 15.88 21.20
C TRP A 893 -10.86 16.37 22.01
N HIS A 894 -9.69 15.79 21.77
CA HIS A 894 -8.45 16.23 22.41
C HIS A 894 -8.10 17.68 22.00
N ASP A 895 -8.01 17.89 20.69
CA ASP A 895 -7.87 19.20 20.07
C ASP A 895 -8.76 19.25 18.81
N PRO A 896 -9.93 19.90 18.87
CA PRO A 896 -10.82 20.06 17.73
C PRO A 896 -10.21 20.83 16.55
N LYS A 897 -9.12 21.58 16.76
CA LYS A 897 -8.46 22.43 15.76
C LYS A 897 -7.24 21.78 15.11
N ALA A 898 -6.81 20.61 15.59
CA ALA A 898 -5.70 19.89 15.00
C ALA A 898 -5.98 19.48 13.55
N SER A 899 -4.94 19.38 12.72
CA SER A 899 -5.03 18.93 11.32
C SER A 899 -5.40 17.44 11.21
N THR A 900 -5.15 16.65 12.25
CA THR A 900 -5.63 15.28 12.46
C THR A 900 -6.16 15.18 13.88
N ARG A 901 -7.46 15.00 14.04
CA ARG A 901 -8.14 15.04 15.34
C ARG A 901 -8.28 13.64 15.93
N PHE A 902 -8.13 13.56 17.25
CA PHE A 902 -8.28 12.35 18.05
C PHE A 902 -9.34 12.54 19.13
N LEU A 903 -10.03 11.46 19.47
CA LEU A 903 -11.10 11.45 20.47
C LEU A 903 -10.54 10.78 21.73
N ASP A 904 -10.46 11.54 22.83
CA ASP A 904 -10.11 11.03 24.14
C ASP A 904 -11.28 10.20 24.66
N ILE A 905 -11.04 8.92 24.96
CA ILE A 905 -12.03 8.04 25.57
C ILE A 905 -11.64 7.77 27.01
N GLY A 906 -12.56 8.09 27.93
CA GLY A 906 -12.39 7.85 29.36
C GLY A 906 -13.40 6.84 29.91
N LEU A 907 -12.93 5.92 30.74
CA LEU A 907 -13.72 4.97 31.52
C LEU A 907 -13.64 5.34 33.00
N ALA A 908 -14.75 5.73 33.59
CA ALA A 908 -14.84 6.02 35.03
C ALA A 908 -15.57 4.88 35.74
N PHE A 909 -14.90 4.27 36.72
CA PHE A 909 -15.42 3.15 37.51
C PHE A 909 -15.73 3.58 38.93
N PRO A 910 -16.93 3.28 39.45
CA PRO A 910 -17.20 3.44 40.87
C PRO A 910 -16.43 2.39 41.68
N ALA A 911 -16.07 2.71 42.93
CA ALA A 911 -15.23 1.86 43.79
C ALA A 911 -15.72 0.39 43.88
N GLY A 912 -17.04 0.18 43.94
CA GLY A 912 -17.66 -1.16 44.03
C GLY A 912 -17.63 -2.00 42.75
N ARG A 913 -17.13 -1.45 41.63
CA ARG A 913 -16.95 -2.17 40.34
C ARG A 913 -15.49 -2.56 40.08
N LEU A 914 -14.59 -2.11 40.94
CA LEU A 914 -13.17 -2.49 40.92
C LEU A 914 -12.91 -3.60 41.92
N ALA A 915 -12.02 -4.53 41.58
CA ALA A 915 -11.62 -5.60 42.48
C ALA A 915 -10.88 -5.07 43.73
N ASP A 916 -10.18 -3.94 43.58
CA ASP A 916 -9.60 -3.19 44.69
C ASP A 916 -10.48 -1.97 45.02
N SER A 917 -11.43 -2.16 45.94
CA SER A 917 -12.37 -1.13 46.36
C SER A 917 -11.78 -0.12 47.34
N SER A 918 -10.50 -0.23 47.70
CA SER A 918 -9.86 0.64 48.72
C SER A 918 -9.52 2.05 48.21
N HIS A 919 -9.47 2.24 46.88
CA HIS A 919 -8.99 3.47 46.24
C HIS A 919 -10.10 4.41 45.73
N GLY A 920 -11.37 4.21 46.10
CA GLY A 920 -12.49 5.07 45.66
C GLY A 920 -12.80 4.96 44.16
N ASP A 921 -13.52 5.95 43.62
CA ASP A 921 -13.84 6.02 42.19
C ASP A 921 -12.60 6.37 41.37
N ARG A 922 -12.38 5.67 40.25
CA ARG A 922 -11.18 5.80 39.42
C ARG A 922 -11.52 6.06 37.96
N VAL A 923 -10.71 6.88 37.29
CA VAL A 923 -10.89 7.27 35.88
C VAL A 923 -9.67 6.86 35.07
N PHE A 924 -9.90 6.22 33.93
CA PHE A 924 -8.86 5.77 33.01
C PHE A 924 -9.11 6.35 31.62
N ARG A 925 -8.08 6.83 30.93
CA ARG A 925 -8.19 7.53 29.64
C ARG A 925 -7.23 6.96 28.59
N THR A 926 -7.65 6.98 27.32
CA THR A 926 -6.84 6.53 26.18
C THR A 926 -7.17 7.30 24.90
N ARG A 927 -6.21 7.26 23.96
CA ARG A 927 -6.29 7.75 22.57
C ARG A 927 -5.78 6.71 21.56
N THR A 928 -5.68 5.45 21.96
CA THR A 928 -5.09 4.41 21.09
C THR A 928 -5.91 4.19 19.83
N SER A 929 -5.22 3.85 18.74
CA SER A 929 -5.82 3.34 17.49
C SER A 929 -5.31 1.93 17.17
N TRP A 930 -4.64 1.30 18.13
CA TRP A 930 -4.09 -0.05 18.05
C TRP A 930 -4.60 -0.87 19.23
N PHE A 931 -5.12 -2.07 18.95
CA PHE A 931 -5.97 -2.81 19.87
C PHE A 931 -5.50 -4.26 20.07
N TYR A 932 -4.21 -4.53 19.90
CA TYR A 932 -3.67 -5.89 20.11
C TYR A 932 -3.98 -6.42 21.52
N ASP A 933 -3.95 -5.54 22.52
CA ASP A 933 -4.32 -5.84 23.90
C ASP A 933 -5.78 -6.28 24.04
N LEU A 934 -6.70 -5.66 23.31
CA LEU A 934 -8.10 -6.10 23.26
C LEU A 934 -8.29 -7.36 22.40
N GLU A 935 -7.68 -7.40 21.22
CA GLU A 935 -7.87 -8.44 20.21
C GLU A 935 -7.28 -9.80 20.62
N HIS A 936 -6.10 -9.78 21.25
CA HIS A 936 -5.32 -11.00 21.54
C HIS A 936 -5.16 -11.25 23.04
N GLU A 937 -5.32 -10.23 23.90
CA GLU A 937 -5.05 -10.35 25.35
C GLU A 937 -6.32 -10.17 26.21
N GLY A 938 -7.39 -9.59 25.66
CA GLY A 938 -8.67 -9.26 26.34
C GLY A 938 -8.50 -8.33 27.55
N GLN A 939 -7.57 -7.39 27.44
CA GLN A 939 -7.32 -6.35 28.43
C GLN A 939 -7.12 -5.00 27.74
N CYS A 940 -7.30 -3.91 28.46
CA CYS A 940 -7.19 -2.57 27.90
C CYS A 940 -6.13 -1.76 28.63
N GLY A 941 -5.12 -1.33 27.89
CA GLY A 941 -4.13 -0.40 28.39
C GLY A 941 -4.65 1.03 28.43
N MET A 942 -4.61 1.68 29.60
CA MET A 942 -5.05 3.07 29.78
C MET A 942 -4.13 3.88 30.71
N THR A 943 -4.27 5.20 30.66
CA THR A 943 -3.66 6.14 31.62
C THR A 943 -4.63 6.41 32.76
N GLU A 944 -4.21 6.26 34.00
CA GLU A 944 -5.04 6.57 35.17
C GLU A 944 -5.00 8.05 35.54
N GLY A 945 -6.17 8.61 35.85
CA GLY A 945 -6.37 9.96 36.36
C GLY A 945 -7.17 10.87 35.41
N PRO A 946 -7.99 11.79 35.94
CA PRO A 946 -8.79 12.69 35.12
C PRO A 946 -7.94 13.73 34.38
N ASP A 947 -6.85 14.19 34.99
CA ASP A 947 -5.97 15.26 34.47
C ASP A 947 -4.59 14.76 34.04
N THR A 948 -4.32 13.46 34.18
CA THR A 948 -3.04 12.86 33.78
C THR A 948 -2.92 12.89 32.25
N PRO A 949 -1.84 13.43 31.67
CA PRO A 949 -1.60 13.39 30.23
C PRO A 949 -1.61 11.94 29.73
N ILE A 950 -2.44 11.65 28.74
CA ILE A 950 -2.56 10.30 28.16
C ILE A 950 -1.20 9.88 27.59
N GLN A 951 -0.62 8.82 28.15
CA GLN A 951 0.65 8.24 27.73
C GLN A 951 0.41 7.08 26.75
N HIS A 952 1.37 6.85 25.84
CA HIS A 952 1.28 5.77 24.86
C HIS A 952 1.66 4.39 25.44
N ASP A 953 2.36 4.34 26.59
CA ASP A 953 2.53 3.17 27.42
C ASP A 953 1.49 3.20 28.53
N ALA A 954 0.47 2.37 28.38
CA ALA A 954 -0.50 2.19 29.45
C ALA A 954 0.19 1.82 30.77
N ARG A 955 -0.08 2.60 31.82
CA ARG A 955 0.38 2.33 33.19
C ARG A 955 -0.65 1.57 34.03
N ALA A 956 -1.88 1.51 33.53
CA ALA A 956 -2.97 0.76 34.14
C ALA A 956 -3.55 -0.20 33.09
N TRP A 957 -3.47 -1.50 33.38
CA TRP A 957 -3.98 -2.57 32.53
C TRP A 957 -5.29 -3.08 33.10
N LEU A 958 -6.38 -2.70 32.43
CA LEU A 958 -7.73 -3.05 32.84
C LEU A 958 -8.09 -4.44 32.30
N ARG A 959 -8.42 -5.38 33.18
CA ARG A 959 -8.91 -6.72 32.80
C ARG A 959 -10.19 -7.08 33.53
N TRP A 960 -11.07 -7.83 32.87
CA TRP A 960 -12.27 -8.36 33.49
C TRP A 960 -11.96 -9.64 34.28
N ASP A 961 -12.38 -9.71 35.53
CA ASP A 961 -12.35 -10.93 36.34
C ASP A 961 -13.79 -11.41 36.63
N PRO A 962 -14.25 -12.49 35.99
CA PRO A 962 -15.59 -13.02 36.24
C PRO A 962 -15.73 -13.72 37.60
N ALA A 963 -14.63 -14.07 38.28
CA ALA A 963 -14.61 -14.85 39.52
C ALA A 963 -14.44 -14.01 40.79
N SER A 964 -14.55 -12.68 40.69
CA SER A 964 -14.36 -11.76 41.81
C SER A 964 -15.34 -12.00 42.97
N ALA A 965 -14.91 -11.65 44.19
CA ALA A 965 -15.63 -11.92 45.44
C ALA A 965 -17.07 -11.38 45.40
N GLY A 966 -18.05 -12.30 45.36
CA GLY A 966 -19.48 -11.99 45.26
C GLY A 966 -20.16 -12.43 43.96
N GLY A 967 -19.41 -12.96 42.98
CA GLY A 967 -19.96 -13.57 41.77
C GLY A 967 -20.54 -12.59 40.73
N ALA A 968 -20.38 -11.29 40.94
CA ALA A 968 -20.90 -10.23 40.06
C ALA A 968 -19.92 -9.81 38.95
N GLY A 969 -18.66 -10.30 38.99
CA GLY A 969 -17.57 -9.86 38.12
C GLY A 969 -17.07 -8.45 38.46
N ALA A 970 -15.76 -8.21 38.35
CA ALA A 970 -15.16 -6.91 38.64
C ALA A 970 -14.00 -6.58 37.70
N MET A 971 -13.74 -5.29 37.54
CA MET A 971 -12.57 -4.81 36.81
C MET A 971 -11.33 -4.87 37.71
N VAL A 972 -10.31 -5.58 37.28
CA VAL A 972 -8.99 -5.63 37.93
C VAL A 972 -8.07 -4.68 37.19
N VAL A 973 -7.32 -3.89 37.96
CA VAL A 973 -6.29 -2.98 37.43
C VAL A 973 -4.94 -3.59 37.75
N ALA A 974 -4.21 -3.99 36.72
CA ALA A 974 -2.84 -4.48 36.85
C ALA A 974 -1.82 -3.39 36.52
N GLU A 975 -0.70 -3.41 37.22
CA GLU A 975 0.44 -2.50 36.98
C GLU A 975 1.19 -2.87 35.69
N HIS A 976 1.22 -4.17 35.35
CA HIS A 976 1.97 -4.72 34.22
C HIS A 976 1.06 -5.33 33.16
N ARG A 977 1.43 -5.16 31.88
CA ARG A 977 0.73 -5.75 30.72
C ARG A 977 0.66 -7.28 30.82
N ASN A 978 1.81 -7.90 31.06
CA ASN A 978 1.88 -9.30 31.42
C ASN A 978 1.87 -9.40 32.96
N TRP A 979 0.67 -9.37 33.51
CA TRP A 979 0.42 -9.49 34.94
C TRP A 979 0.67 -10.90 35.49
N LEU A 980 0.84 -11.92 34.62
CA LEU A 980 1.25 -13.26 35.04
C LEU A 980 2.74 -13.30 35.40
N ASP A 981 3.57 -12.66 34.57
CA ASP A 981 5.03 -12.66 34.73
C ASP A 981 5.56 -11.37 35.38
N GLY A 982 4.69 -10.40 35.67
CA GLY A 982 5.08 -9.10 36.22
C GLY A 982 5.92 -8.25 35.25
N THR A 983 5.68 -8.36 33.94
CA THR A 983 6.45 -7.64 32.91
C THR A 983 5.58 -6.78 32.01
N ASN A 984 6.16 -5.78 31.36
CA ASN A 984 5.44 -4.92 30.40
C ASN A 984 5.38 -5.51 28.97
N GLY A 985 5.84 -6.75 28.78
CA GLY A 985 5.73 -7.46 27.51
C GLY A 985 4.30 -7.92 27.20
N PRO A 986 4.02 -8.41 25.97
CA PRO A 986 2.73 -8.99 25.61
C PRO A 986 2.33 -10.11 26.57
N LEU A 987 1.04 -10.18 26.91
CA LEU A 987 0.50 -11.24 27.75
C LEU A 987 0.53 -12.56 26.98
N ARG A 988 1.48 -13.44 27.32
CA ARG A 988 1.58 -14.78 26.72
C ARG A 988 0.61 -15.71 27.46
N ARG A 989 -0.35 -16.27 26.73
CA ARG A 989 -1.33 -17.21 27.28
C ARG A 989 -1.59 -18.36 26.33
N ASP A 990 -1.82 -19.53 26.90
CA ASP A 990 -2.39 -20.67 26.18
C ASP A 990 -3.92 -20.68 26.42
N GLY A 991 -4.72 -20.45 25.36
CA GLY A 991 -6.19 -20.53 25.40
C GLY A 991 -6.94 -19.27 24.94
N ALA A 992 -8.29 -19.33 24.91
CA ALA A 992 -9.18 -18.33 24.31
C ALA A 992 -9.17 -16.96 25.00
N VAL A 993 -9.13 -15.88 24.21
CA VAL A 993 -9.13 -14.48 24.69
C VAL A 993 -10.28 -14.21 25.66
N PRO A 994 -10.06 -13.52 26.80
CA PRO A 994 -11.14 -13.16 27.71
C PRO A 994 -12.17 -12.26 27.02
N PRO A 995 -13.46 -12.36 27.37
CA PRO A 995 -14.49 -11.58 26.71
C PRO A 995 -14.37 -10.09 27.05
N LEU A 996 -14.64 -9.23 26.05
CA LEU A 996 -14.52 -7.78 26.21
C LEU A 996 -15.74 -7.17 26.93
N THR A 997 -15.47 -6.23 27.83
CA THR A 997 -16.51 -5.48 28.54
C THR A 997 -17.10 -4.35 27.71
N ALA A 998 -18.26 -3.81 28.11
CA ALA A 998 -18.87 -2.68 27.42
C ALA A 998 -17.98 -1.43 27.38
N GLY A 999 -17.19 -1.14 28.42
CA GLY A 999 -16.21 -0.06 28.40
C GLY A 999 -15.07 -0.32 27.42
N MET A 1000 -14.54 -1.54 27.35
CA MET A 1000 -13.50 -1.93 26.38
C MET A 1000 -14.01 -1.82 24.93
N VAL A 1001 -15.23 -2.29 24.68
CA VAL A 1001 -15.88 -2.15 23.37
C VAL A 1001 -16.13 -0.67 23.06
N ALA A 1002 -16.50 0.17 24.05
CA ALA A 1002 -16.64 1.60 23.85
C ALA A 1002 -15.32 2.29 23.46
N VAL A 1003 -14.18 1.87 24.02
CA VAL A 1003 -12.85 2.32 23.61
C VAL A 1003 -12.60 1.98 22.13
N MET A 1004 -12.86 0.73 21.73
CA MET A 1004 -12.66 0.31 20.35
C MET A 1004 -13.58 1.07 19.37
N LEU A 1005 -14.89 1.14 19.65
CA LEU A 1005 -15.88 1.81 18.79
C LEU A 1005 -15.69 3.33 18.74
N GLY A 1006 -15.35 3.95 19.88
CA GLY A 1006 -15.12 5.39 19.95
C GLY A 1006 -13.95 5.85 19.09
N SER A 1007 -12.88 5.04 19.01
CA SER A 1007 -11.68 5.35 18.24
C SER A 1007 -11.93 5.51 16.73
N MET A 1008 -13.02 4.94 16.20
CA MET A 1008 -13.40 5.13 14.80
C MET A 1008 -13.58 6.61 14.45
N ASN A 1009 -13.92 7.46 15.42
CA ASN A 1009 -14.10 8.90 15.21
C ASN A 1009 -12.78 9.64 15.00
N HIS A 1010 -11.59 9.05 15.25
CA HIS A 1010 -10.32 9.67 14.88
C HIS A 1010 -10.30 10.00 13.38
N ASP A 1011 -9.65 11.08 12.97
CA ASP A 1011 -9.61 11.44 11.54
C ASP A 1011 -8.90 10.34 10.71
N ASN A 1012 -7.94 9.63 11.29
CA ASN A 1012 -7.28 8.43 10.74
C ASN A 1012 -7.88 7.10 11.24
N GLY A 1013 -9.04 7.11 11.89
CA GLY A 1013 -9.68 5.89 12.40
C GLY A 1013 -10.07 4.96 11.26
N HIS A 1014 -9.55 3.73 11.28
CA HIS A 1014 -9.82 2.70 10.28
C HIS A 1014 -10.88 1.70 10.79
N ALA A 1015 -11.84 1.34 9.92
CA ALA A 1015 -12.89 0.37 10.25
C ALA A 1015 -12.38 -1.08 10.36
N PHE A 1016 -11.16 -1.35 9.87
CA PHE A 1016 -10.55 -2.67 9.83
C PHE A 1016 -10.61 -3.39 11.18
N THR A 1017 -10.15 -2.75 12.27
CA THR A 1017 -10.12 -3.37 13.61
C THR A 1017 -11.51 -3.76 14.10
N VAL A 1018 -12.49 -2.86 14.00
CA VAL A 1018 -13.86 -3.15 14.45
C VAL A 1018 -14.47 -4.29 13.62
N ARG A 1019 -14.21 -4.30 12.30
CA ARG A 1019 -14.64 -5.37 11.41
C ARG A 1019 -14.02 -6.71 11.78
N GLU A 1020 -12.70 -6.78 11.96
CA GLU A 1020 -12.01 -8.01 12.36
C GLU A 1020 -12.46 -8.48 13.76
N ALA A 1021 -12.69 -7.58 14.69
CA ALA A 1021 -13.21 -7.90 16.02
C ALA A 1021 -14.63 -8.50 15.97
N VAL A 1022 -15.50 -7.98 15.10
CA VAL A 1022 -16.83 -8.54 14.85
C VAL A 1022 -16.73 -9.93 14.20
N ARG A 1023 -15.82 -10.10 13.23
CA ARG A 1023 -15.61 -11.37 12.51
C ARG A 1023 -14.96 -12.44 13.38
N SER A 1024 -14.13 -12.04 14.33
CA SER A 1024 -13.48 -12.90 15.32
C SER A 1024 -14.32 -13.11 16.57
N GLU A 1025 -15.57 -12.62 16.58
CA GLU A 1025 -16.54 -12.81 17.67
C GLU A 1025 -16.05 -12.34 19.05
N LEU A 1026 -15.22 -11.28 19.10
CA LEU A 1026 -14.67 -10.75 20.35
C LEU A 1026 -15.75 -10.13 21.28
N PHE A 1027 -16.87 -9.70 20.71
CA PHE A 1027 -18.03 -9.19 21.44
C PHE A 1027 -19.34 -9.40 20.65
N GLY A 1028 -20.45 -9.54 21.38
CA GLY A 1028 -21.79 -9.70 20.81
C GLY A 1028 -22.60 -8.40 20.77
N ALA A 1029 -23.79 -8.47 20.15
CA ALA A 1029 -24.68 -7.31 19.99
C ALA A 1029 -25.12 -6.69 21.33
N ALA A 1030 -25.27 -7.52 22.38
CA ALA A 1030 -25.65 -7.03 23.70
C ALA A 1030 -24.59 -6.08 24.31
N THR A 1031 -23.31 -6.39 24.16
CA THR A 1031 -22.21 -5.52 24.61
C THR A 1031 -22.12 -4.25 23.76
N VAL A 1032 -22.29 -4.37 22.43
CA VAL A 1032 -22.34 -3.21 21.51
C VAL A 1032 -23.46 -2.27 21.88
N ARG A 1033 -24.64 -2.78 22.21
CA ARG A 1033 -25.80 -1.99 22.65
C ARG A 1033 -25.44 -1.10 23.84
N LEU A 1034 -24.81 -1.67 24.87
CA LEU A 1034 -24.41 -0.93 26.06
C LEU A 1034 -23.30 0.09 25.76
N ALA A 1035 -22.27 -0.31 25.00
CA ALA A 1035 -21.16 0.55 24.61
C ALA A 1035 -21.63 1.76 23.79
N VAL A 1036 -22.45 1.54 22.76
CA VAL A 1036 -22.97 2.61 21.90
C VAL A 1036 -23.93 3.52 22.68
N ALA A 1037 -24.79 2.96 23.53
CA ALA A 1037 -25.68 3.77 24.36
C ALA A 1037 -24.90 4.73 25.28
N ARG A 1038 -23.76 4.31 25.84
CA ARG A 1038 -22.86 5.16 26.65
C ARG A 1038 -22.11 6.19 25.79
N LEU A 1039 -21.59 5.79 24.64
CA LEU A 1039 -20.90 6.71 23.72
C LEU A 1039 -21.82 7.83 23.22
N LEU A 1040 -23.07 7.51 22.86
CA LEU A 1040 -24.06 8.48 22.36
C LEU A 1040 -24.48 9.55 23.40
N GLN A 1041 -24.14 9.38 24.68
CA GLN A 1041 -24.32 10.42 25.70
C GLN A 1041 -23.30 11.57 25.57
N ASN A 1042 -22.28 11.41 24.73
CA ASN A 1042 -21.22 12.37 24.53
C ASN A 1042 -21.42 13.15 23.22
N ALA A 1043 -21.45 14.48 23.31
CA ALA A 1043 -21.73 15.37 22.17
C ALA A 1043 -20.68 15.28 21.04
N ASP A 1044 -19.43 14.95 21.38
CA ASP A 1044 -18.32 14.85 20.42
C ASP A 1044 -18.30 13.52 19.66
N TYR A 1045 -19.03 12.51 20.13
CA TYR A 1045 -19.12 11.21 19.46
C TYR A 1045 -20.17 11.22 18.35
N SER A 1046 -19.85 10.57 17.23
CA SER A 1046 -20.78 10.37 16.11
C SER A 1046 -20.84 8.89 15.70
N PRO A 1047 -22.05 8.32 15.51
CA PRO A 1047 -22.21 6.95 15.03
C PRO A 1047 -21.97 6.82 13.51
N VAL A 1048 -21.73 7.91 12.78
CA VAL A 1048 -21.72 7.94 11.29
C VAL A 1048 -20.75 6.93 10.68
N LYS A 1049 -19.53 6.81 11.21
CA LYS A 1049 -18.54 5.85 10.69
C LYS A 1049 -18.91 4.40 11.03
N LEU A 1050 -19.50 4.18 12.20
CA LEU A 1050 -19.96 2.85 12.63
C LEU A 1050 -21.15 2.37 11.79
N VAL A 1051 -22.15 3.21 11.51
CA VAL A 1051 -23.23 2.87 10.59
C VAL A 1051 -22.77 2.84 9.13
N GLY A 1052 -21.71 3.59 8.80
CA GLY A 1052 -21.02 3.48 7.52
C GLY A 1052 -20.45 2.08 7.30
N LEU A 1053 -19.88 1.46 8.34
CA LEU A 1053 -19.42 0.08 8.29
C LEU A 1053 -20.57 -0.91 8.04
N ILE A 1054 -21.75 -0.71 8.66
CA ILE A 1054 -22.95 -1.53 8.41
C ILE A 1054 -23.44 -1.40 6.95
N GLU A 1055 -23.30 -0.23 6.34
CA GLU A 1055 -23.66 -0.01 4.94
C GLU A 1055 -22.66 -0.65 3.99
N SER A 1056 -21.36 -0.51 4.25
CA SER A 1056 -20.31 -1.08 3.39
C SER A 1056 -20.16 -2.59 3.56
N ASP A 1057 -20.36 -3.12 4.76
CA ASP A 1057 -20.10 -4.52 5.12
C ASP A 1057 -21.34 -5.13 5.80
N PRO A 1058 -22.27 -5.71 5.00
CA PRO A 1058 -23.54 -6.24 5.51
C PRO A 1058 -23.38 -7.31 6.59
N ASP A 1059 -22.28 -8.08 6.57
CA ASP A 1059 -22.04 -9.20 7.50
C ASP A 1059 -21.85 -8.74 8.96
N THR A 1060 -21.57 -7.44 9.16
CA THR A 1060 -21.40 -6.81 10.47
C THR A 1060 -22.72 -6.46 11.14
N LEU A 1061 -23.84 -6.47 10.40
CA LEU A 1061 -25.16 -6.06 10.88
C LEU A 1061 -25.64 -6.89 12.09
N THR A 1062 -25.33 -8.19 12.12
CA THR A 1062 -25.70 -9.13 13.19
C THR A 1062 -25.22 -8.67 14.57
N THR A 1063 -24.05 -8.04 14.64
CA THR A 1063 -23.44 -7.53 15.88
C THR A 1063 -23.65 -6.03 16.05
N LEU A 1064 -23.67 -5.26 14.96
CA LEU A 1064 -23.67 -3.79 15.00
C LEU A 1064 -25.04 -3.12 14.85
N TRP A 1065 -26.13 -3.87 14.62
CA TRP A 1065 -27.49 -3.30 14.59
C TRP A 1065 -27.85 -2.39 15.78
N PRO A 1066 -27.33 -2.57 17.02
CA PRO A 1066 -27.65 -1.66 18.13
C PRO A 1066 -27.21 -0.22 17.86
N ALA A 1067 -26.22 -0.01 17.00
CA ALA A 1067 -25.82 1.33 16.57
C ALA A 1067 -26.95 2.07 15.83
N LEU A 1068 -27.87 1.36 15.19
CA LEU A 1068 -29.04 1.94 14.54
C LEU A 1068 -30.15 2.25 15.56
N THR A 1069 -30.54 1.26 16.37
CA THR A 1069 -31.67 1.39 17.30
C THR A 1069 -31.36 2.35 18.47
N GLU A 1070 -30.16 2.30 19.05
CA GLU A 1070 -29.76 3.19 20.15
C GLU A 1070 -29.61 4.64 19.67
N SER A 1071 -29.12 4.84 18.45
CA SER A 1071 -29.05 6.16 17.82
C SER A 1071 -30.44 6.77 17.62
N VAL A 1072 -31.41 5.99 17.15
CA VAL A 1072 -32.81 6.42 17.01
C VAL A 1072 -33.42 6.75 18.37
N ARG A 1073 -33.22 5.89 19.37
CA ARG A 1073 -33.70 6.08 20.75
C ARG A 1073 -33.18 7.39 21.37
N ILE A 1074 -31.87 7.63 21.29
CA ILE A 1074 -31.25 8.84 21.84
C ILE A 1074 -31.70 10.09 21.09
N ALA A 1075 -31.81 10.02 19.76
CA ALA A 1075 -32.28 11.15 18.96
C ALA A 1075 -33.75 11.51 19.23
N ALA A 1076 -34.59 10.52 19.55
CA ALA A 1076 -35.99 10.74 19.95
C ALA A 1076 -36.10 11.46 21.30
N ALA A 1077 -35.21 11.13 22.25
CA ALA A 1077 -35.16 11.77 23.56
C ALA A 1077 -34.62 13.21 23.53
N ALA A 1078 -33.95 13.64 22.45
CA ALA A 1078 -33.44 14.99 22.33
C ALA A 1078 -34.56 16.03 22.19
N THR A 1079 -34.56 17.05 23.07
CA THR A 1079 -35.47 18.20 23.00
C THR A 1079 -34.94 19.23 21.99
N GLY A 1080 -35.70 19.49 20.93
CA GLY A 1080 -35.33 20.46 19.87
C GLY A 1080 -34.85 19.80 18.57
N THR A 1081 -33.87 20.42 17.91
CA THR A 1081 -33.35 19.96 16.61
C THR A 1081 -32.65 18.62 16.75
N PRO A 1082 -33.01 17.59 15.94
CA PRO A 1082 -32.36 16.29 16.03
C PRO A 1082 -30.86 16.37 15.70
N PRO A 1083 -30.04 15.44 16.20
CA PRO A 1083 -28.62 15.38 15.88
C PRO A 1083 -28.37 15.30 14.38
N ARG A 1084 -27.35 16.00 13.88
CA ARG A 1084 -27.02 16.04 12.44
C ARG A 1084 -26.77 14.64 11.84
N TRP A 1085 -26.23 13.73 12.64
CA TRP A 1085 -25.95 12.35 12.24
C TRP A 1085 -27.22 11.48 12.05
N LEU A 1086 -28.39 11.87 12.59
CA LEU A 1086 -29.61 11.06 12.55
C LEU A 1086 -30.04 10.71 11.12
N ASN A 1087 -29.93 11.66 10.20
CA ASN A 1087 -30.25 11.43 8.79
C ASN A 1087 -29.46 10.27 8.19
N ARG A 1088 -28.17 10.15 8.55
CA ARG A 1088 -27.30 9.10 8.05
C ARG A 1088 -27.64 7.75 8.67
N VAL A 1089 -27.98 7.72 9.96
CA VAL A 1089 -28.43 6.51 10.65
C VAL A 1089 -29.72 5.97 9.99
N LEU A 1090 -30.69 6.85 9.74
CA LEU A 1090 -31.95 6.48 9.10
C LEU A 1090 -31.76 6.00 7.65
N ASP A 1091 -30.82 6.58 6.91
CA ASP A 1091 -30.48 6.10 5.55
C ASP A 1091 -30.00 4.64 5.58
N VAL A 1092 -29.08 4.33 6.49
CA VAL A 1092 -28.52 2.97 6.60
C VAL A 1092 -29.61 1.99 7.08
N ALA A 1093 -30.43 2.40 8.05
CA ALA A 1093 -31.53 1.58 8.53
C ALA A 1093 -32.56 1.28 7.44
N LEU A 1094 -32.93 2.28 6.63
CA LEU A 1094 -33.83 2.11 5.48
C LEU A 1094 -33.25 1.13 4.43
N GLY A 1095 -31.96 1.27 4.12
CA GLY A 1095 -31.27 0.36 3.21
C GLY A 1095 -31.17 -1.10 3.70
N ARG A 1096 -31.43 -1.34 5.00
CA ARG A 1096 -31.40 -2.67 5.63
C ARG A 1096 -32.76 -3.10 6.21
N ALA A 1097 -33.83 -2.35 5.92
CA ALA A 1097 -35.11 -2.52 6.61
C ALA A 1097 -35.70 -3.92 6.44
N GLU A 1098 -35.59 -4.50 5.24
CA GLU A 1098 -36.10 -5.85 4.94
C GLU A 1098 -35.42 -6.93 5.79
N ILE A 1099 -34.08 -6.86 5.91
CA ILE A 1099 -33.28 -7.78 6.73
C ILE A 1099 -33.55 -7.56 8.23
N LEU A 1100 -33.66 -6.31 8.67
CA LEU A 1100 -33.95 -5.95 10.05
C LEU A 1100 -35.35 -6.42 10.47
N ARG A 1101 -36.36 -6.31 9.60
CA ARG A 1101 -37.71 -6.87 9.82
C ARG A 1101 -37.66 -8.40 9.89
N ALA A 1102 -37.00 -9.03 8.92
CA ALA A 1102 -36.82 -10.48 8.89
C ALA A 1102 -36.12 -11.02 10.15
N ALA A 1103 -35.13 -10.30 10.68
CA ALA A 1103 -34.45 -10.65 11.92
C ALA A 1103 -35.35 -10.48 13.15
N ALA A 1104 -36.26 -9.50 13.15
CA ALA A 1104 -37.25 -9.31 14.22
C ALA A 1104 -38.29 -10.43 14.21
N ASP A 1105 -38.85 -10.74 13.04
CA ASP A 1105 -39.86 -11.80 12.86
C ASP A 1105 -39.33 -13.18 13.27
N ARG A 1106 -38.04 -13.44 13.00
CA ARG A 1106 -37.34 -14.69 13.34
C ARG A 1106 -36.78 -14.71 14.77
N GLY A 1107 -36.97 -13.65 15.56
CA GLY A 1107 -36.54 -13.59 16.96
C GLY A 1107 -35.04 -13.39 17.19
N HIS A 1108 -34.30 -12.93 16.18
CA HIS A 1108 -32.86 -12.60 16.30
C HIS A 1108 -32.62 -11.20 16.89
N LEU A 1109 -33.60 -10.30 16.81
CA LEU A 1109 -33.61 -9.03 17.55
C LEU A 1109 -34.33 -9.23 18.89
N PRO A 1110 -33.76 -8.72 20.02
CA PRO A 1110 -34.47 -8.67 21.28
C PRO A 1110 -35.82 -7.97 21.14
N ALA A 1111 -36.87 -8.45 21.83
CA ALA A 1111 -38.24 -7.97 21.66
C ALA A 1111 -38.39 -6.45 21.87
N ASP A 1112 -37.62 -5.85 22.78
CA ASP A 1112 -37.62 -4.41 23.01
C ASP A 1112 -36.94 -3.65 21.86
N ALA A 1113 -35.83 -4.15 21.33
CA ALA A 1113 -35.15 -3.59 20.17
C ALA A 1113 -35.96 -3.71 18.88
N ALA A 1114 -36.69 -4.82 18.70
CA ALA A 1114 -37.57 -5.06 17.57
C ALA A 1114 -38.68 -3.99 17.44
N THR A 1115 -39.07 -3.34 18.55
CA THR A 1115 -40.03 -2.22 18.53
C THR A 1115 -39.43 -0.87 18.11
N TRP A 1116 -38.11 -0.80 17.89
CA TRP A 1116 -37.37 0.44 17.56
C TRP A 1116 -37.71 1.62 18.48
N PRO A 1117 -37.27 1.58 19.75
CA PRO A 1117 -37.60 2.63 20.73
C PRO A 1117 -37.29 4.04 20.21
N GLY A 1118 -38.28 4.94 20.28
CA GLY A 1118 -38.16 6.32 19.81
C GLY A 1118 -38.47 6.56 18.32
N LEU A 1119 -38.58 5.51 17.49
CA LEU A 1119 -38.87 5.67 16.06
C LEU A 1119 -40.26 6.27 15.81
N SER A 1120 -41.28 5.79 16.54
CA SER A 1120 -42.65 6.32 16.44
C SER A 1120 -42.75 7.77 16.92
N GLU A 1121 -41.98 8.16 17.93
CA GLU A 1121 -41.89 9.55 18.39
C GLU A 1121 -41.29 10.45 17.31
N LEU A 1122 -40.19 10.03 16.67
CA LEU A 1122 -39.59 10.78 15.56
C LEU A 1122 -40.51 10.85 14.33
N ALA A 1123 -41.26 9.79 14.05
CA ALA A 1123 -42.20 9.72 12.93
C ALA A 1123 -43.44 10.61 13.12
N THR A 1124 -43.82 10.92 14.37
CA THR A 1124 -44.98 11.76 14.71
C THR A 1124 -44.63 13.24 14.87
N ARG A 1125 -43.35 13.61 14.98
CA ARG A 1125 -42.89 15.01 15.01
C ARG A 1125 -43.29 15.75 13.72
N THR A 1126 -43.85 16.95 13.88
CA THR A 1126 -44.22 17.84 12.78
C THR A 1126 -43.01 18.59 12.23
N GLY A 1127 -42.86 18.66 10.90
CA GLY A 1127 -41.77 19.39 10.24
C GLY A 1127 -41.37 18.83 8.87
N SER A 1128 -40.72 19.67 8.04
CA SER A 1128 -40.26 19.30 6.69
C SER A 1128 -38.85 18.68 6.66
N GLN A 1129 -38.19 18.52 7.82
CA GLN A 1129 -36.86 17.94 7.92
C GLN A 1129 -36.84 16.51 7.37
N ALA A 1130 -35.79 16.17 6.60
CA ALA A 1130 -35.66 14.87 5.95
C ALA A 1130 -35.68 13.70 6.96
N ALA A 1131 -35.16 13.91 8.17
CA ALA A 1131 -35.12 12.89 9.21
C ALA A 1131 -36.53 12.38 9.61
N PHE A 1132 -37.51 13.27 9.79
CA PHE A 1132 -38.87 12.86 10.17
C PHE A 1132 -39.62 12.15 9.04
N ARG A 1133 -39.29 12.47 7.78
CA ARG A 1133 -39.82 11.73 6.62
C ARG A 1133 -39.26 10.32 6.56
N LYS A 1134 -37.93 10.19 6.67
CA LYS A 1134 -37.24 8.90 6.69
C LYS A 1134 -37.65 8.04 7.88
N ALA A 1135 -37.92 8.63 9.05
CA ALA A 1135 -38.46 7.92 10.21
C ALA A 1135 -39.86 7.34 9.93
N ARG A 1136 -40.73 8.08 9.23
CA ARG A 1136 -42.05 7.58 8.80
C ARG A 1136 -41.94 6.45 7.78
N GLU A 1137 -41.03 6.58 6.82
CA GLU A 1137 -40.73 5.56 5.82
C GLU A 1137 -40.20 4.28 6.50
N LEU A 1138 -39.22 4.41 7.39
CA LEU A 1138 -38.62 3.27 8.10
C LEU A 1138 -39.65 2.55 8.97
N ARG A 1139 -40.52 3.30 9.67
CA ARG A 1139 -41.61 2.71 10.46
C ARG A 1139 -42.56 1.88 9.60
N ALA A 1140 -42.85 2.32 8.37
CA ALA A 1140 -43.69 1.59 7.44
C ALA A 1140 -43.01 0.32 6.91
N GLU A 1141 -41.73 0.40 6.54
CA GLU A 1141 -40.97 -0.76 6.04
C GLU A 1141 -40.79 -1.86 7.11
N LEU A 1142 -40.67 -1.47 8.37
CA LEU A 1142 -40.55 -2.38 9.52
C LEU A 1142 -41.89 -2.93 10.04
N ASP A 1143 -43.03 -2.55 9.42
CA ASP A 1143 -44.39 -2.92 9.83
C ASP A 1143 -44.73 -2.64 11.31
N LEU A 1144 -44.25 -1.51 11.83
CA LEU A 1144 -44.48 -1.12 13.22
C LEU A 1144 -45.81 -0.34 13.34
N ALA A 1145 -46.81 -0.95 13.99
CA ALA A 1145 -48.13 -0.37 14.19
C ALA A 1145 -48.09 0.99 14.93
N VAL A 1146 -48.98 1.91 14.53
CA VAL A 1146 -49.19 3.17 15.26
C VAL A 1146 -49.88 2.84 16.59
N ARG A 1147 -49.16 2.99 17.70
CA ARG A 1147 -49.76 3.00 19.04
C ARG A 1147 -50.12 4.42 19.44
#